data_AF-A0A7W5YBB9-F1
#
_entry.id   AF-A0A7W5YBB9-F1
#
_cell.length_a   1.000
_cell.length_b   1.000
_cell.length_c   1.000
_cell.angle_alpha   90.00
_cell.angle_beta   90.00
_cell.angle_gamma   90.00
#
_symmetry.space_group_name_H-M   'P 1'
#
loop_
_entity.id
_entity.type
_entity.pdbx_description
1 polymer ?
#
loop_
_entity_poly.entity_id
_entity_poly.type
_entity_poly.pdbx_seq_one_letter_code
_entity_poly.pdbx_strand_id
1 'polypeptide(L)'
;MRRTLALLAALALAVLGHAPPAWSAGPNLAAGKQVSASSHTDVYAAGRANDGDQATYWESANNAFPQWIQIDLGSVVSVNEVVLKLPSSWQSRTQTLTVQGSTDGSTFTTLSASAARTFNPTATITFAQAGARYVRVTITANTGWPAGQLSEFEVYGPVTGPDTQAPTAPGDLTYTEPSTGQIRLAWQASTDNVGVTGYDIYANNALRGTVAGNIVTYTDSQPAGATVSYHVRAKDAAGNQSPDSNTVTRQGSGGGGANLAQGKPITASGSTWVYNPGNANDGDLTTYWEGGGGYPNTLTVQLGSNADVSSVVLKLNPDSAWGARTQTLQVLGREQGSSTFTSLKSSASYAFNPSSGNTVTIPVSGRVADVRLSFTANTGAPNGQVAEFQVVGVPAPNPDLTITGMTVSPGAPVESDAITLSATVRNAGTQASGATDVTFHLGTTKVGTASVGALPAGASATVSSNIGTRTAGTYAVSAKVDEADSVIEQNETNNAHTHPAQLVVKPVDSADLLASPVGWTPGNPARGDTVTFTVAIKNQGTVASAPGAHGITLTVTNEAGTVVKTLTGAHNGIVNAGATTVPVTLGTWTAADGRYTVKTVIADDANELPVKRANNTTTQPLFVGRGASLPYDMYEAEDGTLGGGAQLVGPNRTIGDLAGEASGRRAVTLNTTGASVEFVTKAAANTLVTRFSVPDGTTSTLNVYVDGAFLKAINLTSKHAWLYGKEDSPSNSPGAGAPRHIYDEANLVLGTTVAKGSRIRLQKDAANSGTFAIDFINLELATALPNPDPARYAVPAGFTHQDVQNALDRARQDANLVGVYLPAGDYPTAQKFQVYGKAVKVAGAGPWFTRFVSPVTQENTDVGFRVESSANGSSFSGFASFGNYTTRNDGPGKVWDLTGVSNVTMDNIWVEHQMCMFWGANVHNITITNSRIRDTFADGVNMTNGSTNNTVRNVEARSTGDDSFALFAATDSNDADQTGNVYENLTATLTWRAAGLAVYGGSDNVFRNIHIADMLVYSGITISSLDFGYPMRGFGTTPTRFENISLVRAGGHFWGNQTFPAIWLFSASKVFQGIRISNVDIVDPTYSGIMFQTQYLGGRPVNPITDTVLTDVSITGARKSGDAFDAKSGFGIWANELPEEGQGPAVGSATFNGLRMSGNHTDVRNTTSTFTITVN
;
A
#
# COMPACT_ATOMS: atom_id res chain seq x y z
N MET A 1 0.68 -37.17 66.75
CA MET A 1 1.63 -37.07 67.89
C MET A 1 2.37 -35.73 67.78
N ARG A 2 2.52 -35.05 68.92
CA ARG A 2 3.24 -33.79 69.24
C ARG A 2 4.63 -33.68 68.53
N ARG A 3 5.25 -32.53 68.18
CA ARG A 3 5.36 -31.19 68.83
C ARG A 3 6.22 -30.21 67.96
N THR A 4 5.86 -28.91 67.89
CA THR A 4 6.72 -27.66 67.90
C THR A 4 7.79 -27.40 66.79
N LEU A 5 8.12 -26.21 66.26
CA LEU A 5 7.87 -24.77 66.55
C LEU A 5 8.33 -23.88 65.33
N ALA A 6 7.67 -22.72 65.11
CA ALA A 6 8.13 -21.43 64.53
C ALA A 6 8.77 -21.37 63.09
N LEU A 7 8.40 -20.49 62.16
CA LEU A 7 8.48 -19.01 62.21
C LEU A 7 7.63 -18.35 61.08
N LEU A 8 6.81 -17.35 61.41
CA LEU A 8 6.15 -16.40 60.49
C LEU A 8 7.02 -15.13 60.40
N ALA A 9 7.50 -14.78 59.21
CA ALA A 9 8.09 -13.47 58.85
C ALA A 9 8.36 -13.48 57.33
N ALA A 10 8.16 -12.47 56.49
CA ALA A 10 7.60 -11.14 56.63
C ALA A 10 7.24 -10.69 55.19
N LEU A 11 5.98 -10.33 54.92
CA LEU A 11 5.58 -9.68 53.68
C LEU A 11 5.54 -8.16 53.95
N ALA A 12 6.71 -7.52 53.95
CA ALA A 12 6.80 -6.06 53.93
C ALA A 12 6.77 -5.62 52.47
N LEU A 13 5.59 -5.21 52.01
CA LEU A 13 5.43 -4.51 50.73
C LEU A 13 6.04 -3.11 50.89
N ALA A 14 7.32 -2.96 50.55
CA ALA A 14 7.93 -1.66 50.36
C ALA A 14 7.34 -1.05 49.08
N VAL A 15 6.33 -0.20 49.23
CA VAL A 15 5.92 0.74 48.18
C VAL A 15 7.03 1.78 48.05
N LEU A 16 8.04 1.50 47.22
CA LEU A 16 8.90 2.53 46.67
C LEU A 16 8.08 3.30 45.64
N GLY A 17 7.39 4.33 46.14
CA GLY A 17 6.77 5.36 45.30
C GLY A 17 7.84 5.98 44.42
N HIS A 18 7.78 5.71 43.12
CA HIS A 18 8.58 6.43 42.14
C HIS A 18 8.13 7.89 42.19
N ALA A 19 9.01 8.80 42.62
CA ALA A 19 8.81 10.21 42.39
C ALA A 19 8.77 10.44 40.87
N PRO A 20 7.76 11.15 40.32
CA PRO A 20 7.78 11.52 38.92
C PRO A 20 9.02 12.39 38.64
N PRO A 21 9.58 12.33 37.41
CA PRO A 21 10.73 13.15 37.06
C PRO A 21 10.41 14.64 37.25
N ALA A 22 11.39 15.42 37.73
CA ALA A 22 11.25 16.86 37.85
C ALA A 22 11.17 17.47 36.44
N TRP A 23 10.00 18.03 36.10
CA TRP A 23 9.79 18.79 34.87
C TRP A 23 10.38 20.20 35.06
N SER A 24 11.04 20.74 34.04
CA SER A 24 11.40 22.16 34.02
C SER A 24 10.10 22.98 33.96
N ALA A 25 9.75 23.71 35.02
CA ALA A 25 8.51 24.48 35.07
C ALA A 25 8.41 25.47 33.89
N GLY A 26 7.31 25.41 33.14
CA GLY A 26 6.96 26.46 32.16
C GLY A 26 6.71 27.82 32.84
N PRO A 27 6.39 28.89 32.10
CA PRO A 27 6.07 30.18 32.72
C PRO A 27 4.82 30.06 33.62
N ASN A 28 4.84 30.72 34.79
CA ASN A 28 3.68 30.80 35.69
C ASN A 28 2.53 31.58 35.00
N LEU A 29 1.47 30.87 34.63
CA LEU A 29 0.33 31.40 33.89
C LEU A 29 -0.55 32.34 34.73
N ALA A 30 -0.42 32.30 36.06
CA ALA A 30 -1.21 33.11 36.99
C ALA A 30 -0.62 34.49 37.30
N ALA A 31 0.64 34.74 36.94
CA ALA A 31 1.34 35.97 37.28
C ALA A 31 0.63 37.21 36.69
N GLY A 32 0.30 38.19 37.55
CA GLY A 32 -0.36 39.44 37.14
C GLY A 32 -1.80 39.30 36.61
N LYS A 33 -2.39 38.11 36.73
CA LYS A 33 -3.77 37.84 36.31
C LYS A 33 -4.80 38.30 37.33
N GLN A 34 -6.06 38.44 36.91
CA GLN A 34 -7.14 38.84 37.81
C GLN A 34 -7.43 37.73 38.83
N VAL A 35 -7.45 38.10 40.11
CA VAL A 35 -7.73 37.19 41.23
C VAL A 35 -9.01 37.60 41.93
N SER A 36 -9.84 36.62 42.24
CA SER A 36 -11.03 36.77 43.08
C SER A 36 -11.03 35.74 44.18
N ALA A 37 -11.68 36.03 45.30
CA ALA A 37 -11.83 35.09 46.41
C ALA A 37 -13.22 35.21 47.03
N SER A 38 -13.65 34.18 47.75
CA SER A 38 -14.92 34.17 48.48
C SER A 38 -15.01 35.25 49.55
N SER A 39 -13.90 35.55 50.21
CA SER A 39 -13.78 36.60 51.21
C SER A 39 -12.31 36.97 51.43
N HIS A 40 -12.07 38.04 52.18
CA HIS A 40 -10.77 38.33 52.79
C HIS A 40 -10.94 39.00 54.15
N THR A 41 -9.91 38.95 54.98
CA THR A 41 -9.83 39.69 56.26
C THR A 41 -8.81 40.83 56.14
N ASP A 42 -9.14 42.00 56.68
CA ASP A 42 -8.24 43.17 56.78
C ASP A 42 -7.57 43.53 55.42
N VAL A 43 -6.27 43.82 55.40
CA VAL A 43 -5.50 44.17 54.20
C VAL A 43 -5.09 42.97 53.32
N TYR A 44 -5.47 41.74 53.67
CA TYR A 44 -5.01 40.49 53.02
C TYR A 44 -5.87 40.10 51.82
N ALA A 45 -6.00 41.02 50.85
CA ALA A 45 -6.83 40.84 49.66
C ALA A 45 -6.30 39.78 48.69
N ALA A 46 -7.18 39.25 47.84
CA ALA A 46 -6.88 38.13 46.92
C ALA A 46 -5.71 38.38 45.95
N GLY A 47 -5.48 39.64 45.54
CA GLY A 47 -4.38 40.00 44.64
C GLY A 47 -2.98 39.82 45.23
N ARG A 48 -2.86 39.56 46.54
CA ARG A 48 -1.60 39.19 47.20
C ARG A 48 -1.21 37.73 47.00
N ALA A 49 -2.02 36.94 46.30
CA ALA A 49 -1.72 35.54 46.03
C ALA A 49 -1.10 35.34 44.64
N ASN A 50 -0.80 36.38 43.88
CA ASN A 50 -0.13 36.25 42.58
C ASN A 50 0.69 37.51 42.19
N ASP A 51 1.09 38.30 43.19
CA ASP A 51 1.88 39.52 42.98
C ASP A 51 3.38 39.25 42.83
N GLY A 52 3.80 37.99 43.04
CA GLY A 52 5.20 37.57 42.95
C GLY A 52 6.00 37.91 44.20
N ASP A 53 5.36 38.38 45.28
CA ASP A 53 5.97 38.65 46.57
C ASP A 53 5.46 37.66 47.62
N GLN A 54 6.24 36.60 47.84
CA GLN A 54 5.94 35.58 48.85
C GLN A 54 5.88 36.14 50.28
N ALA A 55 6.29 37.38 50.56
CA ALA A 55 6.13 37.99 51.88
C ALA A 55 4.69 38.50 52.13
N THR A 56 3.90 38.75 51.07
CA THR A 56 2.49 39.12 51.19
C THR A 56 1.59 37.87 51.09
N TYR A 57 0.33 37.98 51.49
CA TYR A 57 -0.61 36.86 51.40
C TYR A 57 -2.07 37.29 51.36
N TRP A 58 -2.89 36.43 50.77
CA TRP A 58 -4.34 36.41 50.94
C TRP A 58 -4.71 35.61 52.18
N GLU A 59 -5.70 36.11 52.94
CA GLU A 59 -6.33 35.42 54.07
C GLU A 59 -7.85 35.55 53.98
N SER A 60 -8.57 34.43 53.99
CA SER A 60 -10.03 34.42 54.02
C SER A 60 -10.62 34.86 55.36
N ALA A 61 -11.94 35.03 55.44
CA ALA A 61 -12.64 35.22 56.71
C ALA A 61 -12.39 34.05 57.69
N ASN A 62 -12.14 34.39 58.96
CA ASN A 62 -11.87 33.41 60.02
C ASN A 62 -13.11 32.55 60.34
N ASN A 63 -12.87 31.25 60.59
CA ASN A 63 -13.87 30.23 60.96
C ASN A 63 -15.01 30.04 59.95
N ALA A 64 -14.78 30.37 58.67
CA ALA A 64 -15.82 30.37 57.64
C ALA A 64 -15.57 29.35 56.51
N PHE A 65 -14.84 28.27 56.74
CA PHE A 65 -14.62 27.23 55.73
C PHE A 65 -15.95 26.62 55.22
N PRO A 66 -16.07 26.26 53.92
CA PRO A 66 -15.05 26.36 52.88
C PRO A 66 -14.85 27.79 52.35
N GLN A 67 -13.62 28.11 51.97
CA GLN A 67 -13.24 29.39 51.35
C GLN A 67 -12.51 29.11 50.05
N TRP A 68 -12.70 29.94 49.02
CA TRP A 68 -12.08 29.75 47.72
C TRP A 68 -11.31 30.98 47.25
N ILE A 69 -10.26 30.73 46.48
CA ILE A 69 -9.54 31.73 45.69
C ILE A 69 -9.45 31.24 44.24
N GLN A 70 -9.50 32.16 43.28
CA GLN A 70 -9.59 31.88 41.86
C GLN A 70 -8.77 32.86 41.03
N ILE A 71 -8.04 32.32 40.04
CA ILE A 71 -7.35 33.07 39.00
C ILE A 71 -8.15 32.99 37.69
N ASP A 72 -8.38 34.12 37.02
CA ASP A 72 -8.80 34.18 35.60
C ASP A 72 -7.55 34.33 34.70
N LEU A 73 -7.18 33.27 34.00
CA LEU A 73 -6.03 33.22 33.10
C LEU A 73 -6.22 34.08 31.84
N GLY A 74 -7.44 34.55 31.57
CA GLY A 74 -7.83 35.44 30.46
C GLY A 74 -8.34 34.71 29.22
N SER A 75 -7.92 33.45 29.02
CA SER A 75 -8.38 32.55 27.97
C SER A 75 -8.31 31.10 28.47
N VAL A 76 -8.95 30.17 27.76
CA VAL A 76 -8.83 28.73 28.07
C VAL A 76 -7.43 28.26 27.67
N VAL A 77 -6.64 27.80 28.63
CA VAL A 77 -5.29 27.27 28.43
C VAL A 77 -5.15 25.88 29.07
N SER A 78 -4.22 25.06 28.57
CA SER A 78 -3.94 23.77 29.18
C SER A 78 -3.20 23.93 30.50
N VAL A 79 -3.72 23.34 31.57
CA VAL A 79 -3.12 23.33 32.91
C VAL A 79 -2.96 21.89 33.41
N ASN A 80 -1.88 21.61 34.12
CA ASN A 80 -1.63 20.28 34.73
C ASN A 80 -0.99 20.37 36.12
N GLU A 81 -0.66 21.58 36.60
CA GLU A 81 0.00 21.79 37.88
C GLU A 81 -0.40 23.13 38.50
N VAL A 82 -0.54 23.15 39.83
CA VAL A 82 -0.57 24.38 40.63
C VAL A 82 0.49 24.31 41.73
N VAL A 83 1.16 25.43 41.97
CA VAL A 83 2.10 25.60 43.08
C VAL A 83 1.53 26.64 44.03
N LEU A 84 1.25 26.21 45.25
CA LEU A 84 0.64 27.02 46.29
C LEU A 84 1.69 27.29 47.37
N LYS A 85 1.85 28.55 47.77
CA LYS A 85 2.87 28.94 48.76
C LYS A 85 2.25 29.64 49.96
N LEU A 86 2.96 29.58 51.07
CA LEU A 86 2.80 30.41 52.25
C LEU A 86 4.04 31.30 52.41
N PRO A 87 3.98 32.38 53.22
CA PRO A 87 5.14 33.19 53.51
C PRO A 87 6.34 32.36 53.95
N SER A 88 7.52 32.67 53.41
CA SER A 88 8.70 31.82 53.53
C SER A 88 9.16 31.60 54.99
N SER A 89 8.81 32.52 55.89
CA SER A 89 9.12 32.46 57.33
C SER A 89 8.11 31.66 58.16
N TRP A 90 7.00 31.20 57.57
CA TRP A 90 5.94 30.50 58.30
C TRP A 90 6.26 29.03 58.53
N GLN A 91 5.83 28.50 59.69
CA GLN A 91 5.99 27.07 59.98
C GLN A 91 5.20 26.20 59.00
N SER A 92 5.73 24.98 58.78
CA SER A 92 5.05 23.93 58.03
C SER A 92 3.65 23.65 58.61
N ARG A 93 2.65 23.54 57.73
CA ARG A 93 1.25 23.30 58.10
C ARG A 93 0.52 22.55 57.00
N THR A 94 -0.70 22.10 57.28
CA THR A 94 -1.51 21.37 56.32
C THR A 94 -2.78 22.15 56.02
N GLN A 95 -3.11 22.33 54.75
CA GLN A 95 -4.42 22.82 54.31
C GLN A 95 -5.14 21.73 53.52
N THR A 96 -6.41 21.46 53.82
CA THR A 96 -7.25 20.52 53.06
C THR A 96 -7.94 21.28 51.94
N LEU A 97 -7.63 20.94 50.69
CA LEU A 97 -8.06 21.71 49.54
C LEU A 97 -8.41 20.86 48.32
N THR A 98 -9.27 21.41 47.46
CA THR A 98 -9.62 20.89 46.13
C THR A 98 -9.17 21.89 45.08
N VAL A 99 -8.62 21.41 43.96
CA VAL A 99 -8.29 22.24 42.79
C VAL A 99 -9.35 22.00 41.72
N GLN A 100 -9.91 23.07 41.17
CA GLN A 100 -10.99 23.04 40.20
C GLN A 100 -10.67 23.92 38.98
N GLY A 101 -11.16 23.52 37.81
CA GLY A 101 -10.99 24.21 36.54
C GLY A 101 -12.34 24.52 35.89
N SER A 102 -12.42 25.67 35.22
CA SER A 102 -13.60 26.10 34.47
C SER A 102 -13.20 26.87 33.22
N THR A 103 -13.98 26.74 32.14
CA THR A 103 -13.81 27.52 30.91
C THR A 103 -14.66 28.79 30.90
N ASP A 104 -15.75 28.82 31.68
CA ASP A 104 -16.78 29.87 31.67
C ASP A 104 -16.85 30.68 32.98
N GLY A 105 -16.16 30.24 34.03
CA GLY A 105 -16.13 30.89 35.35
C GLY A 105 -17.34 30.59 36.24
N SER A 106 -18.27 29.74 35.76
CA SER A 106 -19.51 29.38 36.44
C SER A 106 -19.62 27.88 36.72
N THR A 107 -19.20 27.03 35.78
CA THR A 107 -19.24 25.57 35.88
C THR A 107 -17.84 25.04 36.16
N PHE A 108 -17.62 24.46 37.34
CA PHE A 108 -16.31 23.97 37.77
C PHE A 108 -16.22 22.44 37.76
N THR A 109 -15.16 21.94 37.17
CA THR A 109 -14.77 20.53 37.20
C THR A 109 -13.62 20.33 38.19
N THR A 110 -13.60 19.19 38.88
CA THR A 110 -12.51 18.87 39.81
C THR A 110 -11.28 18.42 39.05
N LEU A 111 -10.17 19.17 39.16
CA LEU A 111 -8.87 18.82 38.60
C LEU A 111 -8.06 17.97 39.59
N SER A 112 -8.10 18.34 40.87
CA SER A 112 -7.52 17.55 41.96
C SER A 112 -8.53 17.44 43.09
N ALA A 113 -8.89 16.21 43.45
CA ALA A 113 -9.85 15.92 44.51
C ALA A 113 -9.40 16.50 45.87
N SER A 114 -10.35 16.69 46.79
CA SER A 114 -10.06 17.21 48.13
C SER A 114 -9.04 16.34 48.85
N ALA A 115 -7.94 16.94 49.28
CA ALA A 115 -6.89 16.25 50.04
C ALA A 115 -6.17 17.20 50.98
N ALA A 116 -5.68 16.67 52.10
CA ALA A 116 -4.79 17.35 53.01
C ALA A 116 -3.41 17.54 52.35
N ARG A 117 -3.00 18.78 52.08
CA ARG A 117 -1.71 19.14 51.46
C ARG A 117 -0.80 19.80 52.49
N THR A 118 0.38 19.24 52.69
CA THR A 118 1.41 19.82 53.56
C THR A 118 2.16 20.92 52.81
N PHE A 119 2.15 22.13 53.37
CA PHE A 119 2.89 23.30 52.93
C PHE A 119 4.17 23.41 53.76
N ASN A 120 5.33 23.37 53.11
CA ASN A 120 6.62 23.55 53.78
C ASN A 120 7.58 24.48 53.01
N PRO A 121 7.35 25.80 52.98
CA PRO A 121 6.06 26.50 53.02
C PRO A 121 5.31 26.44 51.67
N THR A 122 5.81 25.61 50.73
CA THR A 122 5.23 25.37 49.40
C THR A 122 4.54 24.01 49.34
N ALA A 123 3.47 23.90 48.56
CA ALA A 123 2.82 22.66 48.16
C ALA A 123 2.58 22.66 46.63
N THR A 124 3.11 21.65 45.94
CA THR A 124 2.86 21.43 44.51
C THR A 124 1.78 20.38 44.33
N ILE A 125 0.78 20.67 43.52
CA ILE A 125 -0.33 19.76 43.20
C ILE A 125 -0.37 19.56 41.69
N THR A 126 -0.08 18.35 41.23
CA THR A 126 -0.22 17.92 39.84
C THR A 126 -1.56 17.22 39.62
N PHE A 127 -2.09 17.31 38.39
CA PHE A 127 -3.33 16.68 37.96
C PHE A 127 -3.31 16.39 36.45
N ALA A 128 -4.27 15.60 35.97
CA ALA A 128 -4.41 15.33 34.54
C ALA A 128 -4.62 16.64 33.76
N GLN A 129 -3.96 16.77 32.62
CA GLN A 129 -4.06 17.97 31.77
C GLN A 129 -5.53 18.30 31.48
N ALA A 130 -5.90 19.56 31.71
CA ALA A 130 -7.24 20.05 31.46
C ALA A 130 -7.19 21.46 30.87
N GLY A 131 -8.12 21.78 29.96
CA GLY A 131 -8.34 23.15 29.51
C GLY A 131 -9.09 23.94 30.58
N ALA A 132 -8.48 25.01 31.10
CA ALA A 132 -9.13 25.90 32.05
C ALA A 132 -8.81 27.36 31.73
N ARG A 133 -9.82 28.24 31.86
CA ARG A 133 -9.64 29.69 31.94
C ARG A 133 -9.58 30.13 33.40
N TYR A 134 -10.41 29.53 34.24
CA TYR A 134 -10.48 29.82 35.66
C TYR A 134 -9.96 28.62 36.46
N VAL A 135 -8.96 28.85 37.31
CA VAL A 135 -8.45 27.84 38.24
C VAL A 135 -8.80 28.28 39.65
N ARG A 136 -9.53 27.43 40.37
CA ARG A 136 -10.04 27.71 41.72
C ARG A 136 -9.49 26.71 42.72
N VAL A 137 -9.00 27.22 43.84
CA VAL A 137 -8.62 26.42 45.01
C VAL A 137 -9.67 26.63 46.08
N THR A 138 -10.32 25.56 46.51
CA THR A 138 -11.30 25.58 47.60
C THR A 138 -10.69 24.91 48.83
N ILE A 139 -10.49 25.68 49.90
CA ILE A 139 -9.86 25.27 51.16
C ILE A 139 -10.95 25.01 52.20
N THR A 140 -10.89 23.85 52.87
CA THR A 140 -11.88 23.37 53.84
C THR A 140 -11.34 23.24 55.26
N ALA A 141 -10.01 23.20 55.43
CA ALA A 141 -9.35 23.18 56.74
C ALA A 141 -7.91 23.68 56.62
N ASN A 142 -7.37 24.26 57.70
CA ASN A 142 -5.98 24.69 57.83
C ASN A 142 -5.51 24.44 59.27
N THR A 143 -4.38 23.74 59.46
CA THR A 143 -3.89 23.38 60.80
C THR A 143 -3.13 24.51 61.50
N GLY A 144 -2.75 25.57 60.79
CA GLY A 144 -1.97 26.69 61.34
C GLY A 144 -2.81 27.92 61.73
N TRP A 145 -4.00 28.09 61.17
CA TRP A 145 -4.87 29.25 61.38
C TRP A 145 -6.32 28.93 60.95
N PRO A 146 -7.37 29.53 61.54
CA PRO A 146 -8.76 29.24 61.18
C PRO A 146 -9.24 29.93 59.88
N ALA A 147 -8.37 30.08 58.87
CA ALA A 147 -8.70 30.66 57.56
C ALA A 147 -7.89 30.00 56.44
N GLY A 148 -8.35 30.12 55.18
CA GLY A 148 -7.55 29.80 54.01
C GLY A 148 -6.50 30.87 53.81
N GLN A 149 -5.24 30.48 53.62
CA GLN A 149 -4.13 31.42 53.46
C GLN A 149 -3.21 30.99 52.32
N LEU A 150 -2.84 31.92 51.44
CA LEU A 150 -1.89 31.69 50.34
C LEU A 150 -1.10 32.97 50.07
N SER A 151 0.23 32.87 50.02
CA SER A 151 1.12 33.93 49.54
C SER A 151 1.32 33.90 48.04
N GLU A 152 1.30 32.71 47.43
CA GLU A 152 1.33 32.56 45.98
C GLU A 152 0.40 31.43 45.55
N PHE A 153 -0.26 31.64 44.42
CA PHE A 153 -1.09 30.72 43.68
C PHE A 153 -0.63 30.74 42.22
N GLU A 154 0.34 29.87 41.94
CA GLU A 154 0.95 29.71 40.63
C GLU A 154 0.22 28.59 39.86
N VAL A 155 0.07 28.77 38.55
CA VAL A 155 -0.58 27.82 37.65
C VAL A 155 0.36 27.50 36.49
N TYR A 156 0.55 26.22 36.20
CA TYR A 156 1.43 25.74 35.14
C TYR A 156 0.69 24.79 34.18
N GLY A 157 1.12 24.81 32.91
CA GLY A 157 0.70 23.89 31.86
C GLY A 157 1.78 22.85 31.54
N PRO A 158 1.41 21.77 30.82
CA PRO A 158 2.38 20.75 30.42
C PRO A 158 3.45 21.36 29.53
N VAL A 159 4.71 21.12 29.88
CA VAL A 159 5.87 21.48 29.05
C VAL A 159 5.90 20.53 27.86
N THR A 160 5.16 20.86 26.81
CA THR A 160 5.51 20.42 25.47
C THR A 160 6.78 21.19 25.06
N GLY A 161 7.62 20.62 24.18
CA GLY A 161 8.85 21.26 23.72
C GLY A 161 8.62 22.65 23.08
N PRO A 162 9.67 23.27 22.50
CA PRO A 162 9.49 24.52 21.75
C PRO A 162 8.31 24.36 20.79
N ASP A 163 7.40 25.32 20.81
CA ASP A 163 6.22 25.33 19.96
C ASP A 163 6.67 25.31 18.50
N THR A 164 6.44 24.18 17.83
CA THR A 164 6.85 23.94 16.44
C THR A 164 5.67 24.03 15.48
N GLN A 165 4.46 24.25 15.99
CA GLN A 165 3.26 24.32 15.18
C GLN A 165 3.02 25.78 14.80
N ALA A 166 2.87 26.03 13.51
CA ALA A 166 2.54 27.37 13.02
C ALA A 166 1.04 27.67 13.22
N PRO A 167 0.67 28.96 13.42
CA PRO A 167 -0.71 29.37 13.42
C PRO A 167 -1.45 28.99 12.14
N THR A 168 -2.78 28.86 12.20
CA THR A 168 -3.60 28.73 10.98
C THR A 168 -3.47 29.98 10.11
N ALA A 169 -3.66 29.86 8.79
CA ALA A 169 -3.74 31.03 7.92
C ALA A 169 -4.91 31.95 8.34
N PRO A 170 -4.75 33.28 8.28
CA PRO A 170 -5.86 34.21 8.51
C PRO A 170 -6.98 33.96 7.49
N GLY A 171 -8.22 33.84 7.97
CA GLY A 171 -9.38 33.54 7.13
C GLY A 171 -10.02 34.80 6.53
N ASP A 172 -10.78 34.65 5.44
CA ASP A 172 -11.66 35.69 4.87
C ASP A 172 -11.04 37.10 4.78
N LEU A 173 -9.80 37.20 4.27
CA LEU A 173 -9.21 38.49 3.97
C LEU A 173 -10.09 39.20 2.94
N THR A 174 -10.47 40.44 3.26
CA THR A 174 -11.27 41.33 2.44
C THR A 174 -10.69 42.74 2.46
N TYR A 175 -11.06 43.57 1.49
CA TYR A 175 -10.73 44.99 1.51
C TYR A 175 -11.92 45.88 1.17
N THR A 176 -11.87 47.13 1.62
CA THR A 176 -12.74 48.24 1.21
C THR A 176 -11.90 49.47 0.86
N GLU A 177 -12.43 50.40 0.06
CA GLU A 177 -11.76 51.68 -0.24
C GLU A 177 -12.51 52.85 0.42
N PRO A 178 -12.16 53.24 1.66
CA PRO A 178 -12.86 54.33 2.35
C PRO A 178 -12.66 55.70 1.69
N SER A 179 -11.60 55.89 0.90
CA SER A 179 -11.35 57.06 0.06
C SER A 179 -10.36 56.70 -1.05
N THR A 180 -10.30 57.50 -2.12
CA THR A 180 -9.36 57.29 -3.24
C THR A 180 -7.93 57.06 -2.76
N GLY A 181 -7.37 55.88 -3.07
CA GLY A 181 -6.00 55.50 -2.69
C GLY A 181 -5.82 55.00 -1.26
N GLN A 182 -6.89 54.77 -0.49
CA GLN A 182 -6.84 54.07 0.79
C GLN A 182 -7.50 52.70 0.68
N ILE A 183 -6.82 51.66 1.16
CA ILE A 183 -7.29 50.27 1.17
C ILE A 183 -7.39 49.83 2.63
N ARG A 184 -8.61 49.59 3.13
CA ARG A 184 -8.83 49.05 4.47
C ARG A 184 -9.08 47.54 4.38
N LEU A 185 -8.12 46.77 4.88
CA LEU A 185 -8.15 45.32 5.01
C LEU A 185 -8.85 44.88 6.31
N ALA A 186 -9.54 43.75 6.24
CA ALA A 186 -10.08 43.03 7.38
C ALA A 186 -9.99 41.52 7.15
N TRP A 187 -9.72 40.73 8.19
CA TRP A 187 -9.63 39.27 8.14
C TRP A 187 -10.22 38.61 9.39
N GLN A 188 -10.43 37.31 9.36
CA GLN A 188 -10.74 36.49 10.53
C GLN A 188 -9.46 36.06 11.25
N ALA A 189 -9.53 36.05 12.57
CA ALA A 189 -8.38 35.72 13.40
C ALA A 189 -7.92 34.26 13.20
N SER A 190 -6.61 34.08 13.14
CA SER A 190 -5.96 32.77 13.18
C SER A 190 -6.05 32.14 14.57
N THR A 191 -5.99 30.81 14.61
CA THR A 191 -5.85 30.02 15.84
C THR A 191 -4.48 29.35 15.88
N ASP A 192 -3.98 29.12 17.07
CA ASP A 192 -2.70 28.47 17.32
C ASP A 192 -2.79 27.66 18.63
N ASN A 193 -1.96 26.63 18.78
CA ASN A 193 -1.93 25.76 19.97
C ASN A 193 -1.39 26.48 21.22
N VAL A 194 -0.58 27.53 21.06
CA VAL A 194 -0.08 28.37 22.18
C VAL A 194 -0.65 29.78 22.10
N GLY A 195 -0.68 30.40 20.91
CA GLY A 195 -1.38 31.66 20.67
C GLY A 195 -0.72 32.55 19.61
N VAL A 196 -1.57 33.26 18.86
CA VAL A 196 -1.14 34.24 17.84
C VAL A 196 -0.72 35.54 18.50
N THR A 197 0.53 35.97 18.27
CA THR A 197 1.10 37.21 18.81
C THR A 197 1.04 38.38 17.84
N GLY A 198 0.92 38.13 16.53
CA GLY A 198 0.80 39.19 15.53
C GLY A 198 0.36 38.73 14.14
N TYR A 199 0.08 39.71 13.29
CA TYR A 199 -0.14 39.52 11.85
C TYR A 199 0.80 40.39 11.04
N ASP A 200 1.45 39.81 10.03
CA ASP A 200 2.27 40.49 9.04
C ASP A 200 1.46 40.68 7.76
N ILE A 201 1.29 41.93 7.32
CA ILE A 201 0.49 42.32 6.16
C ILE A 201 1.43 42.59 4.98
N TYR A 202 1.21 41.92 3.86
CA TYR A 202 2.02 42.08 2.65
C TYR A 202 1.21 42.72 1.53
N ALA A 203 1.85 43.58 0.75
CA ALA A 203 1.34 44.14 -0.49
C ALA A 203 2.34 43.87 -1.62
N ASN A 204 1.92 43.18 -2.69
CA ASN A 204 2.79 42.74 -3.79
C ASN A 204 4.06 42.01 -3.28
N ASN A 205 3.87 41.11 -2.31
CA ASN A 205 4.92 40.36 -1.59
C ASN A 205 5.92 41.21 -0.78
N ALA A 206 5.69 42.52 -0.63
CA ALA A 206 6.46 43.38 0.25
C ALA A 206 5.72 43.59 1.58
N LEU A 207 6.41 43.42 2.71
CA LEU A 207 5.85 43.65 4.04
C LEU A 207 5.44 45.12 4.20
N ARG A 208 4.17 45.37 4.49
CA ARG A 208 3.61 46.70 4.77
C ARG A 208 3.68 47.06 6.23
N GLY A 209 3.44 46.09 7.10
CA GLY A 209 3.47 46.32 8.54
C GLY A 209 3.05 45.08 9.32
N THR A 210 3.19 45.19 10.64
CA THR A 210 2.78 44.18 11.61
C THR A 210 1.74 44.78 12.55
N VAL A 211 0.69 44.04 12.88
CA VAL A 211 -0.26 44.37 13.95
C VAL A 211 -0.26 43.29 15.04
N ALA A 212 -0.70 43.64 16.25
CA ALA A 212 -0.81 42.68 17.36
C ALA A 212 -1.86 41.59 17.08
N GLY A 213 -1.71 40.40 17.68
CA GLY A 213 -2.54 39.22 17.40
C GLY A 213 -4.04 39.37 17.69
N ASN A 214 -4.43 40.41 18.43
CA ASN A 214 -5.84 40.78 18.66
C ASN A 214 -6.38 41.83 17.68
N ILE A 215 -5.58 42.31 16.73
CA ILE A 215 -5.98 43.28 15.70
C ILE A 215 -6.15 42.55 14.37
N VAL A 216 -7.35 42.65 13.80
CA VAL A 216 -7.75 41.95 12.58
C VAL A 216 -8.11 42.89 11.42
N THR A 217 -7.59 44.11 11.46
CA THR A 217 -7.80 45.13 10.42
C THR A 217 -6.53 45.95 10.19
N TYR A 218 -6.30 46.40 8.96
CA TYR A 218 -5.17 47.25 8.59
C TYR A 218 -5.55 48.21 7.46
N THR A 219 -5.11 49.47 7.51
CA THR A 219 -5.35 50.43 6.43
C THR A 219 -4.04 50.79 5.74
N ASP A 220 -3.96 50.54 4.43
CA ASP A 220 -2.83 50.87 3.58
C ASP A 220 -3.14 52.06 2.66
N SER A 221 -2.12 52.78 2.20
CA SER A 221 -2.25 53.88 1.23
C SER A 221 -1.47 53.58 -0.05
N GLN A 222 -2.17 53.48 -1.19
CA GLN A 222 -1.61 53.16 -2.51
C GLN A 222 -2.07 54.17 -3.56
N PRO A 223 -1.25 54.50 -4.58
CA PRO A 223 -1.72 55.29 -5.72
C PRO A 223 -2.97 54.67 -6.36
N ALA A 224 -3.99 55.48 -6.68
CA ALA A 224 -5.27 54.98 -7.19
C ALA A 224 -5.10 54.11 -8.47
N GLY A 225 -4.15 54.46 -9.33
CA GLY A 225 -3.84 53.74 -10.57
C GLY A 225 -3.01 52.45 -10.43
N ALA A 226 -2.59 52.06 -9.23
CA ALA A 226 -1.75 50.86 -9.03
C ALA A 226 -2.58 49.62 -8.68
N THR A 227 -2.36 48.52 -9.40
CA THR A 227 -2.84 47.20 -8.97
C THR A 227 -1.99 46.69 -7.82
N VAL A 228 -2.65 46.33 -6.72
CA VAL A 228 -1.99 45.91 -5.48
C VAL A 228 -2.69 44.68 -4.93
N SER A 229 -1.93 43.59 -4.76
CA SER A 229 -2.39 42.33 -4.18
C SER A 229 -1.95 42.23 -2.72
N TYR A 230 -2.85 41.86 -1.82
CA TYR A 230 -2.61 41.73 -0.39
C TYR A 230 -2.77 40.29 0.08
N HIS A 231 -1.90 39.87 1.00
CA HIS A 231 -2.07 38.68 1.84
C HIS A 231 -1.58 38.97 3.27
N VAL A 232 -2.03 38.17 4.23
CA VAL A 232 -1.69 38.31 5.65
C VAL A 232 -1.18 36.99 6.20
N ARG A 233 -0.14 37.03 7.04
CA ARG A 233 0.36 35.88 7.80
C ARG A 233 0.18 36.11 9.28
N ALA A 234 -0.23 35.09 10.03
CA ALA A 234 -0.17 35.08 11.48
C ALA A 234 1.21 34.63 11.96
N LYS A 235 1.62 35.10 13.14
CA LYS A 235 2.81 34.62 13.86
C LYS A 235 2.52 34.38 15.32
N ASP A 236 3.21 33.41 15.91
CA ASP A 236 3.14 33.07 17.33
C ASP A 236 4.33 33.65 18.12
N ALA A 237 4.46 33.25 19.39
CA ALA A 237 5.55 33.67 20.27
C ALA A 237 6.88 32.92 20.02
N ALA A 238 6.83 31.75 19.36
CA ALA A 238 7.98 30.91 19.03
C ALA A 238 8.62 31.29 17.69
N GLY A 239 7.96 32.13 16.89
CA GLY A 239 8.44 32.63 15.60
C GLY A 239 7.93 31.83 14.40
N ASN A 240 7.00 30.88 14.59
CA ASN A 240 6.39 30.18 13.47
C ASN A 240 5.43 31.12 12.74
N GLN A 241 5.38 31.01 11.41
CA GLN A 241 4.48 31.80 10.56
C GLN A 241 3.45 30.88 9.91
N SER A 242 2.20 31.33 9.87
CA SER A 242 1.15 30.64 9.12
C SER A 242 1.44 30.65 7.61
N PRO A 243 0.80 29.77 6.83
CA PRO A 243 0.59 30.00 5.41
C PRO A 243 -0.11 31.36 5.15
N ASP A 244 -0.05 31.83 3.91
CA ASP A 244 -0.74 33.05 3.47
C ASP A 244 -2.26 32.90 3.62
N SER A 245 -2.95 33.99 3.99
CA SER A 245 -4.39 34.11 3.80
C SER A 245 -4.77 33.97 2.31
N ASN A 246 -6.08 33.96 2.00
CA ASN A 246 -6.50 34.27 0.64
C ASN A 246 -5.93 35.63 0.20
N THR A 247 -5.62 35.76 -1.08
CA THR A 247 -5.13 37.02 -1.65
C THR A 247 -6.30 37.89 -2.07
N VAL A 248 -6.25 39.19 -1.77
CA VAL A 248 -7.19 40.18 -2.34
C VAL A 248 -6.45 41.18 -3.19
N THR A 249 -6.94 41.42 -4.41
CA THR A 249 -6.29 42.32 -5.37
C THR A 249 -7.16 43.54 -5.62
N ARG A 250 -6.66 44.70 -5.21
CA ARG A 250 -7.22 45.99 -5.62
C ARG A 250 -6.63 46.37 -6.97
N GLN A 251 -7.45 46.41 -8.01
CA GLN A 251 -7.03 46.78 -9.36
C GLN A 251 -6.80 48.29 -9.50
N GLY A 252 -5.71 48.68 -10.16
CA GLY A 252 -5.38 50.08 -10.41
C GLY A 252 -6.34 50.73 -11.39
N SER A 253 -6.82 51.93 -11.09
CA SER A 253 -7.73 52.71 -11.94
C SER A 253 -7.01 53.41 -13.11
N GLY A 254 -6.16 52.69 -13.84
CA GLY A 254 -5.44 53.17 -15.04
C GLY A 254 -5.97 52.48 -16.30
N GLY A 255 -6.57 53.23 -17.22
CA GLY A 255 -7.29 52.71 -18.38
C GLY A 255 -6.42 51.89 -19.35
N GLY A 256 -6.82 50.63 -19.57
CA GLY A 256 -6.26 49.68 -20.52
C GLY A 256 -6.37 48.28 -19.91
N GLY A 257 -7.35 47.48 -20.31
CA GLY A 257 -7.66 46.18 -19.72
C GLY A 257 -6.46 45.20 -19.64
N ALA A 258 -6.64 44.08 -18.95
CA ALA A 258 -5.62 43.02 -18.85
C ALA A 258 -5.63 42.13 -20.10
N ASN A 259 -4.53 41.40 -20.37
CA ASN A 259 -4.55 40.29 -21.34
C ASN A 259 -5.34 39.12 -20.76
N LEU A 260 -6.51 38.85 -21.32
CA LEU A 260 -7.43 37.80 -20.88
C LEU A 260 -7.20 36.46 -21.60
N ALA A 261 -6.31 36.41 -22.58
CA ALA A 261 -6.10 35.25 -23.44
C ALA A 261 -5.02 34.27 -22.95
N GLN A 262 -4.10 34.72 -22.09
CA GLN A 262 -2.94 33.93 -21.69
C GLN A 262 -3.35 32.64 -20.97
N GLY A 263 -2.85 31.48 -21.44
CA GLY A 263 -3.15 30.15 -20.88
C GLY A 263 -4.58 29.64 -21.10
N LYS A 264 -5.43 30.37 -21.81
CA LYS A 264 -6.82 29.98 -22.10
C LYS A 264 -6.91 28.91 -23.21
N PRO A 265 -8.00 28.12 -23.26
CA PRO A 265 -8.22 27.21 -24.39
C PRO A 265 -8.20 27.95 -25.73
N ILE A 266 -7.46 27.41 -26.69
CA ILE A 266 -7.31 27.99 -28.03
C ILE A 266 -7.47 26.92 -29.10
N THR A 267 -8.28 27.20 -30.11
CA THR A 267 -8.60 26.28 -31.21
C THR A 267 -8.30 26.90 -32.56
N ALA A 268 -7.92 26.09 -33.54
CA ALA A 268 -7.60 26.57 -34.88
C ALA A 268 -8.25 25.71 -35.97
N SER A 269 -8.37 26.24 -37.20
CA SER A 269 -8.81 25.46 -38.37
C SER A 269 -7.80 24.41 -38.83
N GLY A 270 -6.59 24.40 -38.25
CA GLY A 270 -5.51 23.46 -38.52
C GLY A 270 -4.18 24.03 -38.05
N SER A 271 -3.15 23.18 -38.02
CA SER A 271 -1.77 23.57 -37.78
C SER A 271 -0.81 22.86 -38.73
N THR A 272 0.40 23.40 -38.85
CA THR A 272 1.49 22.81 -39.64
C THR A 272 2.60 22.33 -38.69
N TRP A 273 3.03 21.07 -38.84
CA TRP A 273 4.06 20.43 -37.98
C TRP A 273 3.76 20.51 -36.48
N VAL A 274 4.71 21.07 -35.70
CA VAL A 274 4.64 21.22 -34.23
C VAL A 274 4.13 22.61 -33.81
N TYR A 275 3.75 23.46 -34.77
CA TYR A 275 3.30 24.85 -34.53
C TYR A 275 1.81 24.87 -34.14
N ASN A 276 1.52 24.26 -33.00
CA ASN A 276 0.19 24.04 -32.48
C ASN A 276 -0.45 25.33 -31.92
N PRO A 277 -1.78 25.44 -31.87
CA PRO A 277 -2.47 26.66 -31.45
C PRO A 277 -2.14 27.11 -30.03
N GLY A 278 -1.85 26.18 -29.10
CA GLY A 278 -1.45 26.51 -27.72
C GLY A 278 -0.19 27.36 -27.60
N ASN A 279 0.68 27.34 -28.63
CA ASN A 279 1.87 28.17 -28.67
C ASN A 279 1.55 29.67 -28.86
N ALA A 280 0.32 30.03 -29.23
CA ALA A 280 -0.05 31.42 -29.49
C ALA A 280 -0.55 32.15 -28.24
N ASN A 281 -0.56 31.53 -27.05
CA ASN A 281 -0.96 32.18 -25.81
C ASN A 281 -0.26 31.60 -24.57
N ASP A 282 0.90 30.98 -24.74
CA ASP A 282 1.75 30.43 -23.68
C ASP A 282 2.66 31.50 -23.02
N GLY A 283 2.75 32.69 -23.61
CA GLY A 283 3.62 33.78 -23.17
C GLY A 283 5.07 33.67 -23.66
N ASP A 284 5.39 32.70 -24.52
CA ASP A 284 6.72 32.49 -25.10
C ASP A 284 6.76 32.96 -26.56
N LEU A 285 7.50 34.03 -26.83
CA LEU A 285 7.62 34.57 -28.20
C LEU A 285 8.53 33.74 -29.12
N THR A 286 9.18 32.69 -28.59
CA THR A 286 10.04 31.79 -29.37
C THR A 286 9.27 30.62 -29.98
N THR A 287 8.11 30.29 -29.42
CA THR A 287 7.14 29.35 -30.00
C THR A 287 6.12 30.13 -30.85
N TYR A 288 5.38 29.43 -31.72
CA TYR A 288 4.29 30.04 -32.48
C TYR A 288 3.30 29.01 -33.00
N TRP A 289 2.10 29.49 -33.31
CA TRP A 289 1.12 28.80 -34.14
C TRP A 289 1.30 29.18 -35.61
N GLU A 290 1.19 28.19 -36.50
CA GLU A 290 1.04 28.38 -37.93
C GLU A 290 -0.16 27.61 -38.45
N GLY A 291 -1.03 28.27 -39.23
CA GLY A 291 -2.22 27.65 -39.82
C GLY A 291 -1.92 26.45 -40.73
N GLY A 292 -2.91 25.58 -40.88
CA GLY A 292 -2.89 24.52 -41.90
C GLY A 292 -3.07 25.08 -43.32
N GLY A 293 -2.59 24.37 -44.33
CA GLY A 293 -2.58 24.84 -45.73
C GLY A 293 -3.94 25.34 -46.24
N GLY A 294 -3.95 26.53 -46.84
CA GLY A 294 -5.11 27.15 -47.50
C GLY A 294 -5.86 28.16 -46.62
N TYR A 295 -6.28 29.28 -47.21
CA TYR A 295 -7.03 30.34 -46.52
C TYR A 295 -8.55 30.16 -46.65
N PRO A 296 -9.36 30.58 -45.66
CA PRO A 296 -8.95 31.30 -44.44
C PRO A 296 -8.40 30.38 -43.34
N ASN A 297 -7.37 30.85 -42.62
CA ASN A 297 -6.93 30.21 -41.38
C ASN A 297 -7.61 30.88 -40.20
N THR A 298 -8.18 30.11 -39.28
CA THR A 298 -8.81 30.66 -38.07
C THR A 298 -8.08 30.22 -36.81
N LEU A 299 -8.00 31.14 -35.85
CA LEU A 299 -7.44 30.92 -34.51
C LEU A 299 -8.37 31.58 -33.49
N THR A 300 -8.93 30.82 -32.56
CA THR A 300 -9.97 31.26 -31.61
C THR A 300 -9.52 31.02 -30.19
N VAL A 301 -9.45 32.08 -29.39
CA VAL A 301 -9.25 32.00 -27.94
C VAL A 301 -10.62 32.02 -27.25
N GLN A 302 -10.83 31.10 -26.31
CA GLN A 302 -12.02 31.03 -25.46
C GLN A 302 -11.70 31.63 -24.09
N LEU A 303 -12.22 32.82 -23.79
CA LEU A 303 -11.94 33.54 -22.55
C LEU A 303 -12.59 32.88 -21.31
N GLY A 304 -13.58 32.01 -21.55
CA GLY A 304 -14.38 31.30 -20.54
C GLY A 304 -15.73 31.97 -20.34
N SER A 305 -15.73 33.29 -20.15
CA SER A 305 -16.96 34.08 -20.04
C SER A 305 -16.80 35.45 -20.69
N ASN A 306 -17.90 36.18 -20.81
CA ASN A 306 -17.91 37.49 -21.47
C ASN A 306 -16.88 38.44 -20.85
N ALA A 307 -16.20 39.17 -21.73
CA ALA A 307 -15.34 40.29 -21.41
C ALA A 307 -15.67 41.47 -22.31
N ASP A 308 -15.56 42.68 -21.77
CA ASP A 308 -15.58 43.92 -22.54
C ASP A 308 -14.16 44.16 -23.08
N VAL A 309 -13.96 43.87 -24.37
CA VAL A 309 -12.64 43.94 -25.03
C VAL A 309 -12.36 45.32 -25.61
N SER A 310 -11.11 45.74 -25.56
CA SER A 310 -10.63 47.06 -26.04
C SER A 310 -9.57 46.95 -27.13
N SER A 311 -8.75 45.90 -27.14
CA SER A 311 -7.82 45.62 -28.23
C SER A 311 -7.45 44.15 -28.33
N VAL A 312 -6.95 43.77 -29.50
CA VAL A 312 -6.23 42.52 -29.72
C VAL A 312 -4.78 42.87 -30.02
N VAL A 313 -3.82 42.26 -29.33
CA VAL A 313 -2.40 42.43 -29.61
C VAL A 313 -1.87 41.12 -30.18
N LEU A 314 -1.36 41.18 -31.40
CA LEU A 314 -0.74 40.04 -32.07
C LEU A 314 0.75 40.26 -32.14
N LYS A 315 1.52 39.23 -31.80
CA LYS A 315 2.97 39.25 -31.91
C LYS A 315 3.45 38.09 -32.76
N LEU A 316 4.55 38.33 -33.46
CA LEU A 316 5.40 37.31 -34.07
C LEU A 316 6.71 37.23 -33.29
N ASN A 317 7.48 36.18 -33.53
CA ASN A 317 8.81 36.06 -32.95
C ASN A 317 9.66 37.29 -33.33
N PRO A 318 10.29 37.97 -32.35
CA PRO A 318 11.01 39.21 -32.57
C PRO A 318 12.36 39.04 -33.29
N ASP A 319 12.83 37.81 -33.52
CA ASP A 319 14.08 37.55 -34.23
C ASP A 319 14.05 38.17 -35.63
N SER A 320 15.13 38.87 -35.97
CA SER A 320 15.41 39.43 -37.29
C SER A 320 15.22 38.43 -38.45
N ALA A 321 15.42 37.13 -38.21
CA ALA A 321 15.22 36.06 -39.18
C ALA A 321 13.78 35.96 -39.72
N TRP A 322 12.80 36.48 -38.99
CA TRP A 322 11.41 36.53 -39.46
C TRP A 322 11.19 37.61 -40.53
N GLY A 323 12.04 38.64 -40.62
CA GLY A 323 11.89 39.72 -41.60
C GLY A 323 10.58 40.51 -41.48
N ALA A 324 10.47 41.62 -42.22
CA ALA A 324 9.24 42.40 -42.26
C ALA A 324 8.19 41.71 -43.16
N ARG A 325 6.94 41.63 -42.70
CA ARG A 325 5.86 40.96 -43.44
C ARG A 325 4.50 41.58 -43.15
N THR A 326 3.52 41.27 -43.98
CA THR A 326 2.14 41.73 -43.81
C THR A 326 1.22 40.52 -43.70
N GLN A 327 0.33 40.52 -42.71
CA GLN A 327 -0.75 39.54 -42.61
C GLN A 327 -2.11 40.24 -42.77
N THR A 328 -2.98 39.69 -43.60
CA THR A 328 -4.36 40.17 -43.77
C THR A 328 -5.28 39.32 -42.92
N LEU A 329 -6.00 39.93 -41.99
CA LEU A 329 -6.91 39.22 -41.08
C LEU A 329 -8.12 40.07 -40.67
N GLN A 330 -9.19 39.38 -40.31
CA GLN A 330 -10.38 39.92 -39.63
C GLN A 330 -10.36 39.52 -38.15
N VAL A 331 -10.84 40.41 -37.26
CA VAL A 331 -11.09 40.08 -35.85
C VAL A 331 -12.59 39.91 -35.63
N LEU A 332 -12.96 38.72 -35.16
CA LEU A 332 -14.31 38.29 -34.90
C LEU A 332 -14.50 38.05 -33.40
N GLY A 333 -15.73 38.19 -32.94
CA GLY A 333 -16.12 38.05 -31.54
C GLY A 333 -17.41 37.26 -31.40
N ARG A 334 -17.49 36.40 -30.38
CA ARG A 334 -18.70 35.66 -30.04
C ARG A 334 -19.04 35.89 -28.58
N GLU A 335 -20.28 36.31 -28.34
CA GLU A 335 -20.84 36.50 -27.00
C GLU A 335 -21.19 35.13 -26.38
N GLN A 336 -21.09 34.99 -25.05
CA GLN A 336 -21.21 33.70 -24.35
C GLN A 336 -22.53 32.95 -24.58
N GLY A 337 -23.63 33.65 -24.87
CA GLY A 337 -24.93 33.06 -25.21
C GLY A 337 -25.17 32.82 -26.70
N SER A 338 -24.20 33.14 -27.56
CA SER A 338 -24.30 33.06 -29.02
C SER A 338 -23.55 31.86 -29.58
N SER A 339 -24.11 31.20 -30.59
CA SER A 339 -23.38 30.20 -31.39
C SER A 339 -22.61 30.81 -32.56
N THR A 340 -22.87 32.08 -32.90
CA THR A 340 -22.34 32.75 -34.10
C THR A 340 -21.33 33.85 -33.79
N PHE A 341 -20.27 33.93 -34.59
CA PHE A 341 -19.27 35.01 -34.54
C PHE A 341 -19.76 36.25 -35.31
N THR A 342 -19.46 37.43 -34.78
CA THR A 342 -19.72 38.74 -35.38
C THR A 342 -18.41 39.51 -35.58
N SER A 343 -18.39 40.46 -36.52
CA SER A 343 -17.19 41.24 -36.82
C SER A 343 -16.92 42.31 -35.75
N LEU A 344 -15.82 42.17 -35.00
CA LEU A 344 -15.30 43.23 -34.12
C LEU A 344 -14.42 44.22 -34.89
N LYS A 345 -13.68 43.72 -35.88
CA LYS A 345 -12.89 44.53 -36.81
C LYS A 345 -12.94 43.90 -38.20
N SER A 346 -13.29 44.70 -39.20
CA SER A 346 -13.27 44.28 -40.61
C SER A 346 -11.87 43.84 -41.05
N SER A 347 -11.81 42.95 -42.05
CA SER A 347 -10.54 42.47 -42.60
C SER A 347 -9.64 43.61 -43.07
N ALA A 348 -8.38 43.61 -42.63
CA ALA A 348 -7.37 44.58 -43.02
C ALA A 348 -5.97 43.95 -43.04
N SER A 349 -5.03 44.59 -43.72
CA SER A 349 -3.63 44.19 -43.77
C SER A 349 -2.82 44.88 -42.68
N TYR A 350 -2.07 44.11 -41.91
CA TYR A 350 -1.26 44.57 -40.79
C TYR A 350 0.21 44.23 -41.00
N ALA A 351 1.07 45.23 -40.90
CA ALA A 351 2.51 45.08 -41.06
C ALA A 351 3.17 44.69 -39.73
N PHE A 352 3.98 43.64 -39.77
CA PHE A 352 4.84 43.17 -38.69
C PHE A 352 6.28 43.46 -39.08
N ASN A 353 7.01 44.16 -38.21
CA ASN A 353 8.41 44.50 -38.43
C ASN A 353 9.26 44.13 -37.20
N PRO A 354 10.31 43.31 -37.35
CA PRO A 354 11.21 42.97 -36.24
C PRO A 354 11.81 44.21 -35.57
N SER A 355 12.05 45.30 -36.31
CA SER A 355 12.61 46.54 -35.74
C SER A 355 11.66 47.29 -34.79
N SER A 356 10.35 47.00 -34.85
CA SER A 356 9.34 47.52 -33.93
C SER A 356 8.79 46.43 -33.00
N GLY A 357 9.55 45.33 -32.82
CA GLY A 357 9.18 44.23 -31.92
C GLY A 357 8.13 43.28 -32.47
N ASN A 358 7.90 43.25 -33.79
CA ASN A 358 7.00 42.31 -34.47
C ASN A 358 5.60 42.23 -33.83
N THR A 359 5.09 43.39 -33.41
CA THR A 359 3.83 43.51 -32.66
C THR A 359 2.85 44.42 -33.40
N VAL A 360 1.58 44.02 -33.42
CA VAL A 360 0.47 44.83 -33.92
C VAL A 360 -0.62 44.87 -32.86
N THR A 361 -1.08 46.09 -32.55
CA THR A 361 -2.26 46.30 -31.70
C THR A 361 -3.44 46.72 -32.56
N ILE A 362 -4.53 45.95 -32.50
CA ILE A 362 -5.77 46.16 -33.25
C ILE A 362 -6.85 46.63 -32.27
N PRO A 363 -7.29 47.90 -32.33
CA PRO A 363 -8.41 48.36 -31.51
C PRO A 363 -9.69 47.64 -31.90
N VAL A 364 -10.38 47.09 -30.90
CA VAL A 364 -11.70 46.45 -31.04
C VAL A 364 -12.63 46.98 -29.94
N SER A 365 -13.94 46.84 -30.14
CA SER A 365 -14.91 47.03 -29.07
C SER A 365 -15.99 45.98 -29.18
N GLY A 366 -16.39 45.42 -28.05
CA GLY A 366 -17.45 44.43 -27.99
C GLY A 366 -17.43 43.66 -26.67
N ARG A 367 -18.56 43.05 -26.34
CA ARG A 367 -18.68 42.09 -25.24
C ARG A 367 -18.66 40.69 -25.81
N VAL A 368 -17.65 39.90 -25.48
CA VAL A 368 -17.38 38.61 -26.12
C VAL A 368 -16.78 37.62 -25.11
N ALA A 369 -17.13 36.34 -25.24
CA ALA A 369 -16.48 35.24 -24.54
C ALA A 369 -15.43 34.53 -25.42
N ASP A 370 -15.53 34.65 -26.74
CA ASP A 370 -14.50 34.16 -27.65
C ASP A 370 -14.04 35.24 -28.62
N VAL A 371 -12.74 35.27 -28.91
CA VAL A 371 -12.17 36.12 -29.95
C VAL A 371 -11.50 35.25 -31.00
N ARG A 372 -11.85 35.46 -32.26
CA ARG A 372 -11.34 34.70 -33.40
C ARG A 372 -10.61 35.62 -34.38
N LEU A 373 -9.40 35.22 -34.75
CA LEU A 373 -8.70 35.74 -35.92
C LEU A 373 -9.09 34.91 -37.14
N SER A 374 -9.31 35.57 -38.27
CA SER A 374 -9.51 34.92 -39.56
C SER A 374 -8.55 35.52 -40.59
N PHE A 375 -7.44 34.81 -40.84
CA PHE A 375 -6.40 35.21 -41.78
C PHE A 375 -6.78 34.85 -43.21
N THR A 376 -6.41 35.69 -44.17
CA THR A 376 -6.64 35.48 -45.61
C THR A 376 -5.41 35.66 -46.48
N ALA A 377 -4.32 36.23 -45.95
CA ALA A 377 -3.02 36.33 -46.63
C ALA A 377 -1.87 36.55 -45.64
N ASN A 378 -0.66 36.12 -46.01
CA ASN A 378 0.61 36.40 -45.33
C ASN A 378 1.73 36.52 -46.38
N THR A 379 2.52 37.60 -46.35
CA THR A 379 3.59 37.83 -47.34
C THR A 379 4.92 37.15 -47.00
N GLY A 380 5.06 36.55 -45.80
CA GLY A 380 6.30 35.92 -45.33
C GLY A 380 6.22 34.40 -45.11
N ALA A 381 5.04 33.81 -45.21
CA ALA A 381 4.78 32.37 -45.05
C ALA A 381 3.48 32.00 -45.79
N PRO A 382 3.27 30.72 -46.14
CA PRO A 382 2.05 30.31 -46.85
C PRO A 382 0.77 30.44 -46.00
N ASN A 383 0.88 30.44 -44.66
CA ASN A 383 -0.25 30.43 -43.73
C ASN A 383 -0.19 31.59 -42.73
N GLY A 384 -1.30 31.86 -42.03
CA GLY A 384 -1.32 32.77 -40.89
C GLY A 384 -0.43 32.28 -39.75
N GLN A 385 0.30 33.19 -39.10
CA GLN A 385 1.22 32.88 -38.00
C GLN A 385 0.99 33.83 -36.82
N VAL A 386 1.06 33.30 -35.60
CA VAL A 386 0.95 34.08 -34.36
C VAL A 386 1.83 33.43 -33.28
N ALA A 387 2.77 34.19 -32.72
CA ALA A 387 3.55 33.79 -31.55
C ALA A 387 2.83 34.14 -30.24
N GLU A 388 2.11 35.26 -30.20
CA GLU A 388 1.29 35.60 -29.04
C GLU A 388 0.02 36.34 -29.49
N PHE A 389 -1.13 35.86 -29.03
CA PHE A 389 -2.48 36.36 -29.27
C PHE A 389 -3.06 36.87 -27.94
N GLN A 390 -2.92 38.18 -27.72
CA GLN A 390 -3.45 38.84 -26.53
C GLN A 390 -4.84 39.40 -26.82
N VAL A 391 -5.77 39.16 -25.91
CA VAL A 391 -7.08 39.80 -25.90
C VAL A 391 -7.12 40.75 -24.72
N VAL A 392 -7.09 42.05 -24.98
CA VAL A 392 -7.01 43.09 -23.96
C VAL A 392 -8.42 43.55 -23.63
N GLY A 393 -8.82 43.44 -22.37
CA GLY A 393 -10.17 43.79 -21.92
C GLY A 393 -10.36 43.71 -20.41
N VAL A 394 -11.59 43.92 -19.98
CA VAL A 394 -12.01 43.70 -18.59
C VAL A 394 -13.09 42.59 -18.57
N PRO A 395 -13.03 41.64 -17.63
CA PRO A 395 -14.11 40.67 -17.46
C PRO A 395 -15.46 41.39 -17.30
N ALA A 396 -16.49 40.93 -18.00
CA ALA A 396 -17.84 41.47 -17.87
C ALA A 396 -18.52 40.89 -16.62
N PRO A 397 -19.62 41.50 -16.15
CA PRO A 397 -20.38 40.94 -15.04
C PRO A 397 -20.82 39.49 -15.34
N ASN A 398 -20.55 38.56 -14.43
CA ASN A 398 -21.03 37.17 -14.46
C ASN A 398 -21.14 36.63 -13.02
N PRO A 399 -21.82 35.49 -12.81
CA PRO A 399 -21.77 34.74 -11.54
C PRO A 399 -20.37 34.20 -11.24
N ASP A 400 -20.09 33.85 -9.98
CA ASP A 400 -18.84 33.20 -9.53
C ASP A 400 -19.17 32.40 -8.25
N LEU A 401 -19.40 31.10 -8.38
CA LEU A 401 -19.85 30.16 -7.37
C LEU A 401 -18.66 29.53 -6.67
N THR A 402 -18.59 29.75 -5.36
CA THR A 402 -17.53 29.19 -4.51
C THR A 402 -18.14 28.44 -3.35
N ILE A 403 -17.45 27.42 -2.84
CA ILE A 403 -17.81 26.79 -1.57
C ILE A 403 -17.00 27.44 -0.45
N THR A 404 -17.69 28.10 0.48
CA THR A 404 -17.08 28.84 1.59
C THR A 404 -16.99 28.05 2.89
N GLY A 405 -17.67 26.91 2.97
CA GLY A 405 -17.57 26.03 4.13
C GLY A 405 -18.25 24.69 3.93
N MET A 406 -17.84 23.71 4.72
CA MET A 406 -18.40 22.36 4.75
C MET A 406 -18.58 21.89 6.20
N THR A 407 -19.58 21.04 6.44
CA THR A 407 -19.82 20.41 7.74
C THR A 407 -20.21 18.94 7.59
N VAL A 408 -19.95 18.16 8.63
CA VAL A 408 -20.30 16.74 8.75
C VAL A 408 -21.18 16.53 9.98
N SER A 409 -22.27 15.77 9.84
CA SER A 409 -23.14 15.39 10.96
C SER A 409 -23.49 13.90 10.91
N PRO A 410 -23.40 13.15 12.02
CA PRO A 410 -22.85 13.59 13.31
C PRO A 410 -21.33 13.81 13.23
N GLY A 411 -20.75 14.59 14.16
CA GLY A 411 -19.33 14.95 14.13
C GLY A 411 -18.36 13.82 14.54
N ALA A 412 -18.88 12.75 15.13
CA ALA A 412 -18.11 11.55 15.50
C ALA A 412 -18.95 10.29 15.22
N PRO A 413 -19.22 9.98 13.94
CA PRO A 413 -20.11 8.89 13.58
C PRO A 413 -19.51 7.52 13.94
N VAL A 414 -20.37 6.57 14.29
CA VAL A 414 -20.05 5.14 14.25
C VAL A 414 -20.62 4.49 12.99
N GLU A 415 -20.21 3.26 12.68
CA GLU A 415 -20.63 2.52 11.47
C GLU A 415 -22.14 2.40 11.26
N SER A 416 -22.94 2.51 12.32
CA SER A 416 -24.40 2.47 12.25
C SER A 416 -25.06 3.83 12.01
N ASP A 417 -24.31 4.93 12.09
CA ASP A 417 -24.85 6.28 11.95
C ASP A 417 -24.97 6.68 10.48
N ALA A 418 -26.13 7.22 10.09
CA ALA A 418 -26.27 7.87 8.79
C ALA A 418 -25.57 9.24 8.83
N ILE A 419 -24.70 9.49 7.85
CA ILE A 419 -23.88 10.69 7.78
C ILE A 419 -24.50 11.67 6.79
N THR A 420 -24.56 12.94 7.17
CA THR A 420 -24.97 14.05 6.30
C THR A 420 -23.79 15.00 6.10
N LEU A 421 -23.48 15.27 4.84
CA LEU A 421 -22.51 16.29 4.45
C LEU A 421 -23.27 17.55 4.02
N SER A 422 -22.81 18.72 4.46
CA SER A 422 -23.37 20.00 4.00
C SER A 422 -22.26 20.90 3.47
N ALA A 423 -22.57 21.69 2.45
CA ALA A 423 -21.67 22.68 1.85
C ALA A 423 -22.41 24.02 1.71
N THR A 424 -21.73 25.11 2.03
CA THR A 424 -22.22 26.48 1.84
C THR A 424 -21.65 27.03 0.54
N VAL A 425 -22.51 27.24 -0.44
CA VAL A 425 -22.20 27.84 -1.73
C VAL A 425 -22.42 29.35 -1.62
N ARG A 426 -21.51 30.15 -2.17
CA ARG A 426 -21.61 31.60 -2.29
C ARG A 426 -21.42 32.02 -3.74
N ASN A 427 -22.31 32.88 -4.24
CA ASN A 427 -22.06 33.60 -5.49
C ASN A 427 -21.25 34.88 -5.18
N ALA A 428 -19.95 34.84 -5.36
CA ALA A 428 -19.03 35.98 -5.27
C ALA A 428 -19.07 36.90 -6.50
N GLY A 429 -19.78 36.48 -7.55
CA GLY A 429 -19.89 37.21 -8.81
C GLY A 429 -20.80 38.41 -8.73
N THR A 430 -20.85 39.15 -9.84
CA THR A 430 -21.61 40.41 -9.96
C THR A 430 -22.97 40.24 -10.65
N GLN A 431 -23.26 39.05 -11.18
CA GLN A 431 -24.59 38.67 -11.66
C GLN A 431 -25.17 37.50 -10.88
N ALA A 432 -26.50 37.32 -10.95
CA ALA A 432 -27.17 36.17 -10.37
C ALA A 432 -26.83 34.88 -11.13
N SER A 433 -26.54 33.80 -10.40
CA SER A 433 -26.31 32.47 -10.98
C SER A 433 -27.62 31.78 -11.34
N GLY A 434 -27.57 30.86 -12.31
CA GLY A 434 -28.60 29.83 -12.47
C GLY A 434 -28.57 28.84 -11.30
N ALA A 435 -29.56 27.93 -11.28
CA ALA A 435 -29.51 26.77 -10.39
C ALA A 435 -28.51 25.74 -10.93
N THR A 436 -27.80 25.06 -10.03
CA THR A 436 -26.83 24.01 -10.34
C THR A 436 -26.78 22.99 -9.18
N ASP A 437 -25.80 22.11 -9.15
CA ASP A 437 -25.60 21.07 -8.15
C ASP A 437 -24.29 21.24 -7.38
N VAL A 438 -24.25 20.67 -6.17
CA VAL A 438 -23.03 20.43 -5.40
C VAL A 438 -22.81 18.93 -5.30
N THR A 439 -21.67 18.44 -5.79
CA THR A 439 -21.24 17.05 -5.64
C THR A 439 -20.36 16.91 -4.40
N PHE A 440 -20.61 15.88 -3.58
CA PHE A 440 -19.80 15.54 -2.41
C PHE A 440 -18.96 14.28 -2.68
N HIS A 441 -17.73 14.26 -2.19
CA HIS A 441 -16.78 13.15 -2.34
C HIS A 441 -16.18 12.70 -1.01
N LEU A 442 -15.90 11.39 -0.91
CA LEU A 442 -14.96 10.81 0.05
C LEU A 442 -13.73 10.31 -0.72
N GLY A 443 -12.58 10.94 -0.52
CA GLY A 443 -11.42 10.78 -1.41
C GLY A 443 -11.76 11.19 -2.84
N THR A 444 -11.59 10.29 -3.80
CA THR A 444 -12.01 10.49 -5.21
C THR A 444 -13.42 9.98 -5.50
N THR A 445 -14.07 9.30 -4.54
CA THR A 445 -15.37 8.64 -4.75
C THR A 445 -16.52 9.61 -4.52
N LYS A 446 -17.38 9.80 -5.52
CA LYS A 446 -18.65 10.55 -5.38
C LYS A 446 -19.58 9.82 -4.42
N VAL A 447 -20.09 10.52 -3.40
CA VAL A 447 -20.96 9.95 -2.34
C VAL A 447 -22.34 10.59 -2.24
N GLY A 448 -22.54 11.74 -2.88
CA GLY A 448 -23.83 12.43 -2.87
C GLY A 448 -23.82 13.64 -3.79
N THR A 449 -25.02 14.12 -4.13
CA THR A 449 -25.25 15.38 -4.84
C THR A 449 -26.39 16.11 -4.14
N ALA A 450 -26.36 17.44 -4.13
CA ALA A 450 -27.45 18.27 -3.64
C ALA A 450 -27.62 19.50 -4.55
N SER A 451 -28.85 19.82 -4.92
CA SER A 451 -29.12 20.97 -5.79
C SER A 451 -29.06 22.29 -5.03
N VAL A 452 -28.38 23.27 -5.63
CA VAL A 452 -28.35 24.67 -5.19
C VAL A 452 -29.18 25.50 -6.16
N GLY A 453 -30.17 26.22 -5.63
CA GLY A 453 -31.01 27.11 -6.43
C GLY A 453 -30.23 28.31 -7.00
N ALA A 454 -30.89 29.10 -7.83
CA ALA A 454 -30.32 30.36 -8.32
C ALA A 454 -29.89 31.27 -7.16
N LEU A 455 -28.68 31.82 -7.23
CA LEU A 455 -28.12 32.69 -6.19
C LEU A 455 -27.93 34.11 -6.72
N PRO A 456 -28.55 35.13 -6.12
CA PRO A 456 -28.20 36.52 -6.39
C PRO A 456 -26.72 36.82 -6.14
N ALA A 457 -26.19 37.85 -6.79
CA ALA A 457 -24.84 38.34 -6.53
C ALA A 457 -24.62 38.61 -5.04
N GLY A 458 -23.55 38.05 -4.47
CA GLY A 458 -23.19 38.15 -3.05
C GLY A 458 -23.95 37.21 -2.10
N ALA A 459 -24.97 36.49 -2.56
CA ALA A 459 -25.77 35.60 -1.71
C ALA A 459 -25.09 34.23 -1.49
N SER A 460 -25.50 33.55 -0.41
CA SER A 460 -25.06 32.20 -0.09
C SER A 460 -26.25 31.28 0.21
N ALA A 461 -26.10 29.99 -0.04
CA ALA A 461 -27.01 28.94 0.38
C ALA A 461 -26.24 27.72 0.86
N THR A 462 -26.76 27.07 1.91
CA THR A 462 -26.24 25.78 2.38
C THR A 462 -27.11 24.65 1.84
N VAL A 463 -26.47 23.68 1.19
CA VAL A 463 -27.11 22.46 0.70
C VAL A 463 -26.51 21.25 1.40
N SER A 464 -27.28 20.17 1.50
CA SER A 464 -26.86 18.96 2.21
C SER A 464 -27.25 17.70 1.47
N SER A 465 -26.46 16.65 1.67
CA SER A 465 -26.69 15.32 1.12
C SER A 465 -26.48 14.27 2.22
N ASN A 466 -27.47 13.41 2.44
CA ASN A 466 -27.34 12.25 3.31
C ASN A 466 -26.65 11.14 2.52
N ILE A 467 -25.44 10.78 2.95
CA ILE A 467 -24.59 9.81 2.27
C ILE A 467 -24.76 8.39 2.83
N GLY A 468 -25.69 8.19 3.76
CA GLY A 468 -25.93 6.92 4.45
C GLY A 468 -24.85 6.58 5.47
N THR A 469 -24.76 5.30 5.83
CA THR A 469 -23.71 4.78 6.72
C THR A 469 -22.39 4.60 5.98
N ARG A 470 -21.30 4.54 6.75
CA ARG A 470 -19.94 4.28 6.24
C ARG A 470 -19.26 3.24 7.12
N THR A 471 -18.38 2.44 6.54
CA THR A 471 -17.54 1.50 7.30
C THR A 471 -16.59 2.27 8.22
N ALA A 472 -16.10 1.62 9.27
CA ALA A 472 -15.12 2.25 10.14
C ALA A 472 -13.86 2.60 9.34
N GLY A 473 -13.31 3.78 9.57
CA GLY A 473 -12.18 4.27 8.81
C GLY A 473 -12.11 5.79 8.80
N THR A 474 -11.11 6.29 8.08
CA THR A 474 -10.84 7.71 7.96
C THR A 474 -10.93 8.14 6.50
N TYR A 475 -11.71 9.18 6.22
CA TYR A 475 -12.04 9.63 4.87
C TYR A 475 -11.69 11.11 4.69
N ALA A 476 -11.01 11.45 3.60
CA ALA A 476 -10.90 12.84 3.15
C ALA A 476 -12.26 13.28 2.59
N VAL A 477 -12.78 14.45 2.98
CA VAL A 477 -14.09 14.95 2.55
C VAL A 477 -13.90 16.18 1.66
N SER A 478 -14.55 16.21 0.50
CA SER A 478 -14.55 17.39 -0.38
C SER A 478 -15.90 17.56 -1.06
N ALA A 479 -16.14 18.76 -1.59
CA ALA A 479 -17.30 19.08 -2.40
C ALA A 479 -16.91 20.02 -3.55
N LYS A 480 -17.71 19.98 -4.61
CA LYS A 480 -17.59 20.87 -5.77
C LYS A 480 -18.96 21.39 -6.18
N VAL A 481 -19.10 22.71 -6.33
CA VAL A 481 -20.29 23.32 -6.93
C VAL A 481 -20.13 23.34 -8.45
N ASP A 482 -21.22 23.17 -9.19
CA ASP A 482 -21.24 23.22 -10.65
C ASP A 482 -20.18 22.36 -11.35
N GLU A 483 -19.91 21.14 -10.85
CA GLU A 483 -18.90 20.25 -11.43
C GLU A 483 -19.18 19.86 -12.90
N ALA A 484 -20.39 20.12 -13.39
CA ALA A 484 -20.78 19.92 -14.78
C ALA A 484 -20.57 21.16 -15.66
N ASP A 485 -20.03 22.26 -15.12
CA ASP A 485 -19.83 23.56 -15.76
C ASP A 485 -21.12 24.06 -16.46
N SER A 486 -22.25 23.99 -15.76
CA SER A 486 -23.58 24.29 -16.30
C SER A 486 -23.96 25.77 -16.18
N VAL A 487 -23.29 26.50 -15.29
CA VAL A 487 -23.36 27.95 -15.14
C VAL A 487 -22.05 28.52 -15.69
N ILE A 488 -22.13 29.51 -16.58
CA ILE A 488 -20.93 30.19 -17.06
C ILE A 488 -20.49 31.19 -15.99
N GLU A 489 -19.27 31.04 -15.48
CA GLU A 489 -18.78 31.80 -14.34
C GLU A 489 -17.65 32.79 -14.71
N GLN A 490 -17.36 33.72 -13.81
CA GLN A 490 -16.15 34.56 -13.93
C GLN A 490 -14.88 33.74 -13.72
N ASN A 491 -14.94 32.68 -12.91
CA ASN A 491 -13.81 31.82 -12.58
C ASN A 491 -14.26 30.37 -12.35
N GLU A 492 -13.95 29.47 -13.26
CA GLU A 492 -14.31 28.04 -13.10
C GLU A 492 -13.35 27.26 -12.17
N THR A 493 -12.30 27.91 -11.65
CA THR A 493 -11.22 27.20 -10.94
C THR A 493 -11.37 27.19 -9.42
N ASN A 494 -12.34 27.90 -8.85
CA ASN A 494 -12.57 28.06 -7.41
C ASN A 494 -13.84 27.34 -6.90
N ASN A 495 -14.41 26.45 -7.71
CA ASN A 495 -15.65 25.73 -7.40
C ASN A 495 -15.46 24.56 -6.41
N ALA A 496 -14.21 24.15 -6.14
CA ALA A 496 -13.89 23.02 -5.28
C ALA A 496 -13.47 23.44 -3.86
N HIS A 497 -13.88 22.65 -2.86
CA HIS A 497 -13.48 22.83 -1.47
C HIS A 497 -13.22 21.48 -0.79
N THR A 498 -12.14 21.42 -0.01
CA THR A 498 -11.76 20.24 0.78
C THR A 498 -11.91 20.57 2.25
N HIS A 499 -12.65 19.75 2.98
CA HIS A 499 -12.80 19.91 4.41
C HIS A 499 -11.45 19.68 5.13
N PRO A 500 -11.04 20.56 6.06
CA PRO A 500 -9.71 20.51 6.64
C PRO A 500 -9.47 19.30 7.56
N ALA A 501 -10.52 18.78 8.19
CA ALA A 501 -10.44 17.56 9.00
C ALA A 501 -10.94 16.34 8.22
N GLN A 502 -10.33 15.19 8.45
CA GLN A 502 -10.82 13.93 7.92
C GLN A 502 -12.07 13.46 8.69
N LEU A 503 -13.01 12.86 7.99
CA LEU A 503 -14.16 12.18 8.58
C LEU A 503 -13.69 10.85 9.17
N VAL A 504 -13.73 10.72 10.49
CA VAL A 504 -13.38 9.48 11.20
C VAL A 504 -14.67 8.78 11.61
N VAL A 505 -14.91 7.60 11.06
CA VAL A 505 -16.03 6.72 11.42
C VAL A 505 -15.50 5.63 12.34
N LYS A 506 -16.03 5.54 13.56
CA LYS A 506 -15.59 4.54 14.54
C LYS A 506 -16.33 3.21 14.38
N PRO A 507 -15.71 2.06 14.72
CA PRO A 507 -16.43 0.80 14.82
C PRO A 507 -17.57 0.90 15.84
N VAL A 508 -18.70 0.23 15.55
CA VAL A 508 -19.78 0.06 16.52
C VAL A 508 -19.45 -1.08 17.49
N ASP A 509 -19.83 -0.95 18.76
CA ASP A 509 -19.66 -2.04 19.72
C ASP A 509 -20.58 -3.21 19.40
N SER A 510 -19.99 -4.35 19.08
CA SER A 510 -20.69 -5.55 18.59
C SER A 510 -19.78 -6.78 18.72
N ALA A 511 -20.39 -7.96 18.87
CA ALA A 511 -19.70 -9.20 18.49
C ALA A 511 -19.52 -9.21 16.96
N ASP A 512 -18.49 -9.90 16.47
CA ASP A 512 -18.21 -10.03 15.04
C ASP A 512 -17.60 -11.42 14.82
N LEU A 513 -18.43 -12.38 14.43
CA LEU A 513 -18.10 -13.80 14.37
C LEU A 513 -17.78 -14.21 12.94
N LEU A 514 -16.52 -14.58 12.68
CA LEU A 514 -16.12 -15.16 11.41
C LEU A 514 -15.54 -16.56 11.57
N ALA A 515 -15.68 -17.35 10.49
CA ALA A 515 -15.02 -18.64 10.36
C ALA A 515 -13.52 -18.44 10.13
N SER A 516 -12.70 -18.68 11.15
CA SER A 516 -11.24 -18.52 11.08
C SER A 516 -10.53 -19.29 12.20
N PRO A 517 -9.63 -20.24 11.88
CA PRO A 517 -9.38 -20.79 10.54
C PRO A 517 -10.51 -21.73 10.05
N VAL A 518 -10.69 -21.79 8.72
CA VAL A 518 -11.36 -22.89 8.01
C VAL A 518 -10.26 -23.79 7.49
N GLY A 519 -10.29 -25.07 7.85
CA GLY A 519 -9.24 -26.02 7.50
C GLY A 519 -9.79 -27.32 6.94
N TRP A 520 -8.93 -28.01 6.20
CA TRP A 520 -9.15 -29.40 5.81
C TRP A 520 -7.86 -30.21 5.87
N THR A 521 -8.01 -31.53 5.94
CA THR A 521 -6.88 -32.47 5.91
C THR A 521 -7.25 -33.68 5.06
N PRO A 522 -6.39 -34.13 4.13
CA PRO A 522 -5.07 -33.57 3.78
C PRO A 522 -5.18 -32.17 3.14
N GLY A 523 -4.16 -31.31 3.34
CA GLY A 523 -4.18 -29.91 2.87
C GLY A 523 -4.20 -29.77 1.34
N ASN A 524 -3.54 -30.70 0.63
CA ASN A 524 -3.63 -30.85 -0.82
C ASN A 524 -4.20 -32.24 -1.17
N PRO A 525 -5.54 -32.39 -1.21
CA PRO A 525 -6.16 -33.70 -1.42
C PRO A 525 -5.97 -34.21 -2.84
N ALA A 526 -5.61 -35.49 -2.95
CA ALA A 526 -5.67 -36.26 -4.18
C ALA A 526 -7.04 -36.92 -4.35
N ARG A 527 -7.34 -37.38 -5.56
CA ARG A 527 -8.53 -38.19 -5.83
C ARG A 527 -8.61 -39.39 -4.89
N GLY A 528 -9.79 -39.59 -4.29
CA GLY A 528 -10.07 -40.70 -3.38
C GLY A 528 -9.74 -40.41 -1.92
N ASP A 529 -9.02 -39.31 -1.64
CA ASP A 529 -8.72 -38.93 -0.26
C ASP A 529 -9.99 -38.63 0.53
N THR A 530 -9.98 -39.00 1.81
CA THR A 530 -11.02 -38.58 2.75
C THR A 530 -10.63 -37.24 3.34
N VAL A 531 -11.25 -36.17 2.84
CA VAL A 531 -11.04 -34.80 3.29
C VAL A 531 -11.88 -34.56 4.54
N THR A 532 -11.23 -34.25 5.66
CA THR A 532 -11.90 -33.86 6.91
C THR A 532 -11.91 -32.35 7.03
N PHE A 533 -13.07 -31.73 7.27
CA PHE A 533 -13.19 -30.28 7.43
C PHE A 533 -13.33 -29.86 8.90
N THR A 534 -12.62 -28.80 9.26
CA THR A 534 -12.67 -28.17 10.59
C THR A 534 -12.88 -26.67 10.45
N VAL A 535 -13.63 -26.07 11.39
CA VAL A 535 -13.87 -24.62 11.42
C VAL A 535 -13.79 -24.12 12.84
N ALA A 536 -12.93 -23.12 13.10
CA ALA A 536 -12.98 -22.34 14.33
C ALA A 536 -13.81 -21.06 14.11
N ILE A 537 -14.38 -20.54 15.20
CA ILE A 537 -15.07 -19.26 15.23
C ILE A 537 -14.15 -18.26 15.92
N LYS A 538 -13.81 -17.19 15.24
CA LYS A 538 -13.12 -16.04 15.81
C LYS A 538 -14.15 -14.95 16.09
N ASN A 539 -14.12 -14.37 17.29
CA ASN A 539 -14.83 -13.12 17.56
C ASN A 539 -13.83 -11.98 17.43
N GLN A 540 -13.87 -11.25 16.32
CA GLN A 540 -13.03 -10.05 16.11
C GLN A 540 -13.72 -8.75 16.55
N GLY A 541 -14.89 -8.86 17.17
CA GLY A 541 -15.67 -7.74 17.67
C GLY A 541 -15.12 -7.16 18.97
N THR A 542 -15.72 -6.08 19.44
CA THR A 542 -15.31 -5.39 20.68
C THR A 542 -16.05 -5.90 21.92
N VAL A 543 -17.12 -6.70 21.75
CA VAL A 543 -17.84 -7.35 22.84
C VAL A 543 -17.94 -8.87 22.64
N ALA A 544 -18.23 -9.60 23.73
CA ALA A 544 -18.40 -11.04 23.69
C ALA A 544 -19.68 -11.47 22.96
N SER A 545 -19.65 -12.64 22.33
CA SER A 545 -20.85 -13.25 21.73
C SER A 545 -21.88 -13.63 22.79
N ALA A 546 -23.11 -13.89 22.36
CA ALA A 546 -24.16 -14.34 23.26
C ALA A 546 -23.85 -15.76 23.82
N PRO A 547 -24.29 -16.08 25.04
CA PRO A 547 -24.19 -17.44 25.55
C PRO A 547 -25.09 -18.38 24.75
N GLY A 548 -24.54 -19.45 24.18
CA GLY A 548 -25.37 -20.43 23.46
C GLY A 548 -24.61 -21.17 22.36
N ALA A 549 -25.36 -21.77 21.44
CA ALA A 549 -24.81 -22.46 20.28
C ALA A 549 -24.61 -21.49 19.11
N HIS A 550 -23.39 -21.43 18.58
CA HIS A 550 -23.01 -20.68 17.38
C HIS A 550 -22.91 -21.67 16.21
N GLY A 551 -23.94 -21.68 15.36
CA GLY A 551 -24.06 -22.65 14.26
C GLY A 551 -23.03 -22.42 13.15
N ILE A 552 -22.51 -23.50 12.59
CA ILE A 552 -21.54 -23.50 11.49
C ILE A 552 -22.11 -24.35 10.35
N THR A 553 -22.20 -23.78 9.16
CA THR A 553 -22.55 -24.51 7.93
C THR A 553 -21.42 -24.39 6.93
N LEU A 554 -20.88 -25.52 6.49
CA LEU A 554 -19.87 -25.59 5.43
C LEU A 554 -20.45 -26.33 4.22
N THR A 555 -20.36 -25.73 3.05
CA THR A 555 -20.72 -26.36 1.78
C THR A 555 -19.51 -26.49 0.86
N VAL A 556 -19.31 -27.68 0.33
CA VAL A 556 -18.38 -27.94 -0.78
C VAL A 556 -19.20 -27.90 -2.06
N THR A 557 -18.94 -26.91 -2.89
CA THR A 557 -19.65 -26.69 -4.16
C THR A 557 -18.69 -26.99 -5.30
N ASN A 558 -19.07 -27.87 -6.22
CA ASN A 558 -18.27 -28.15 -7.40
C ASN A 558 -18.33 -26.99 -8.41
N GLU A 559 -17.55 -27.11 -9.47
CA GLU A 559 -17.48 -26.09 -10.52
C GLU A 559 -18.83 -25.80 -11.22
N ALA A 560 -19.73 -26.79 -11.30
CA ALA A 560 -21.08 -26.62 -11.86
C ALA A 560 -22.04 -25.86 -10.92
N GLY A 561 -21.55 -25.30 -9.81
CA GLY A 561 -22.37 -24.66 -8.78
C GLY A 561 -23.21 -25.65 -7.96
N THR A 562 -23.00 -26.96 -8.13
CA THR A 562 -23.73 -27.99 -7.39
C THR A 562 -23.06 -28.21 -6.04
N VAL A 563 -23.82 -28.09 -4.97
CA VAL A 563 -23.36 -28.45 -3.63
C VAL A 563 -23.18 -29.97 -3.57
N VAL A 564 -21.93 -30.44 -3.59
CA VAL A 564 -21.59 -31.87 -3.50
C VAL A 564 -21.53 -32.36 -2.06
N LYS A 565 -21.38 -31.44 -1.10
CA LYS A 565 -21.44 -31.75 0.33
C LYS A 565 -21.92 -30.55 1.15
N THR A 566 -22.77 -30.81 2.13
CA THR A 566 -23.08 -29.89 3.23
C THR A 566 -22.69 -30.55 4.54
N LEU A 567 -21.96 -29.84 5.38
CA LEU A 567 -21.53 -30.24 6.71
C LEU A 567 -21.98 -29.17 7.71
N THR A 568 -22.46 -29.59 8.87
CA THR A 568 -22.95 -28.68 9.91
C THR A 568 -22.35 -29.04 11.26
N GLY A 569 -22.08 -28.03 12.08
CA GLY A 569 -21.62 -28.17 13.46
C GLY A 569 -21.99 -26.93 14.26
N ALA A 570 -21.58 -26.88 15.52
CA ALA A 570 -21.74 -25.69 16.34
C ALA A 570 -20.66 -25.62 17.42
N HIS A 571 -20.26 -24.40 17.78
CA HIS A 571 -19.56 -24.14 19.02
C HIS A 571 -20.57 -23.75 20.10
N ASN A 572 -20.46 -24.31 21.32
CA ASN A 572 -21.35 -23.97 22.44
C ASN A 572 -20.59 -23.14 23.48
N GLY A 573 -21.14 -22.00 23.89
CA GLY A 573 -20.57 -21.14 24.92
C GLY A 573 -20.50 -19.67 24.50
N ILE A 574 -19.73 -18.88 25.27
CA ILE A 574 -19.41 -17.48 24.96
C ILE A 574 -18.06 -17.45 24.24
N VAL A 575 -17.98 -16.71 23.13
CA VAL A 575 -16.73 -16.36 22.46
C VAL A 575 -16.39 -14.93 22.82
N ASN A 576 -15.42 -14.73 23.71
CA ASN A 576 -15.01 -13.40 24.16
C ASN A 576 -14.44 -12.57 22.99
N ALA A 577 -14.53 -11.23 23.10
CA ALA A 577 -13.90 -10.32 22.15
C ALA A 577 -12.41 -10.66 21.97
N GLY A 578 -11.96 -10.78 20.72
CA GLY A 578 -10.60 -11.18 20.34
C GLY A 578 -10.28 -12.67 20.46
N ALA A 579 -11.20 -13.51 20.96
CA ALA A 579 -10.94 -14.95 21.13
C ALA A 579 -11.26 -15.76 19.87
N THR A 580 -10.54 -16.87 19.71
CA THR A 580 -10.82 -17.90 18.69
C THR A 580 -11.13 -19.23 19.39
N THR A 581 -12.19 -19.90 18.98
CA THR A 581 -12.58 -21.20 19.54
C THR A 581 -11.61 -22.30 19.10
N VAL A 582 -11.65 -23.45 19.78
CA VAL A 582 -11.07 -24.68 19.22
C VAL A 582 -11.84 -25.02 17.92
N PRO A 583 -11.16 -25.46 16.84
CA PRO A 583 -11.84 -25.87 15.62
C PRO A 583 -12.85 -26.99 15.85
N VAL A 584 -14.07 -26.81 15.34
CA VAL A 584 -15.14 -27.81 15.33
C VAL A 584 -14.97 -28.70 14.10
N THR A 585 -14.85 -30.01 14.30
CA THR A 585 -14.86 -30.99 13.19
C THR A 585 -16.28 -31.13 12.64
N LEU A 586 -16.48 -30.76 11.39
CA LEU A 586 -17.81 -30.76 10.76
C LEU A 586 -18.15 -32.08 10.05
N GLY A 587 -17.13 -32.87 9.69
CA GLY A 587 -17.28 -34.16 9.02
C GLY A 587 -16.31 -34.35 7.86
N THR A 588 -16.59 -35.33 7.00
CA THR A 588 -15.71 -35.71 5.89
C THR A 588 -16.40 -35.71 4.52
N TRP A 589 -15.59 -35.61 3.47
CA TRP A 589 -15.96 -35.73 2.07
C TRP A 589 -14.88 -36.50 1.30
N THR A 590 -15.28 -37.41 0.41
CA THR A 590 -14.33 -38.11 -0.46
C THR A 590 -14.01 -37.26 -1.68
N ALA A 591 -12.74 -36.90 -1.83
CA ALA A 591 -12.27 -36.03 -2.89
C ALA A 591 -12.39 -36.70 -4.26
N ALA A 592 -12.88 -35.95 -5.24
CA ALA A 592 -12.76 -36.29 -6.66
C ALA A 592 -12.01 -35.14 -7.36
N ASP A 593 -11.23 -35.45 -8.39
CA ASP A 593 -10.48 -34.43 -9.14
C ASP A 593 -11.38 -33.27 -9.55
N GLY A 594 -10.85 -32.05 -9.47
CA GLY A 594 -11.54 -30.85 -9.92
C GLY A 594 -11.48 -29.71 -8.94
N ARG A 595 -12.21 -28.65 -9.29
CA ARG A 595 -12.34 -27.42 -8.51
C ARG A 595 -13.58 -27.44 -7.65
N TYR A 596 -13.40 -27.02 -6.41
CA TYR A 596 -14.45 -26.83 -5.44
C TYR A 596 -14.34 -25.46 -4.77
N THR A 597 -15.47 -24.93 -4.33
CA THR A 597 -15.53 -23.80 -3.41
C THR A 597 -16.00 -24.31 -2.06
N VAL A 598 -15.19 -24.10 -1.04
CA VAL A 598 -15.53 -24.34 0.37
C VAL A 598 -16.11 -23.04 0.90
N LYS A 599 -17.45 -22.99 1.00
CA LYS A 599 -18.16 -21.85 1.60
C LYS A 599 -18.51 -22.21 3.04
N THR A 600 -18.10 -21.38 3.99
CA THR A 600 -18.45 -21.51 5.40
C THR A 600 -19.34 -20.34 5.81
N VAL A 601 -20.38 -20.60 6.58
CA VAL A 601 -21.31 -19.60 7.12
C VAL A 601 -21.43 -19.83 8.62
N ILE A 602 -21.12 -18.82 9.41
CA ILE A 602 -21.42 -18.75 10.84
C ILE A 602 -22.83 -18.15 11.02
N ALA A 603 -23.64 -18.75 11.88
CA ALA A 603 -24.97 -18.23 12.18
C ALA A 603 -24.87 -16.89 12.94
N ASP A 604 -25.76 -15.95 12.61
CA ASP A 604 -25.87 -14.66 13.26
C ASP A 604 -25.92 -14.80 14.79
N ASP A 605 -25.04 -14.10 15.49
CA ASP A 605 -25.07 -14.02 16.95
C ASP A 605 -26.03 -12.92 17.44
N ALA A 606 -26.61 -13.11 18.65
CA ALA A 606 -27.55 -12.15 19.20
C ALA A 606 -26.89 -10.82 19.64
N ASN A 607 -25.60 -10.83 19.97
CA ASN A 607 -24.80 -9.64 20.25
C ASN A 607 -24.09 -9.10 19.00
N GLU A 608 -24.33 -9.70 17.83
CA GLU A 608 -23.74 -9.30 16.57
C GLU A 608 -24.72 -8.44 15.76
N LEU A 609 -24.33 -7.19 15.52
CA LEU A 609 -25.11 -6.24 14.74
C LEU A 609 -25.09 -6.59 13.25
N PRO A 610 -26.17 -6.32 12.49
CA PRO A 610 -26.25 -6.64 11.07
C PRO A 610 -25.08 -6.14 10.21
N VAL A 611 -24.47 -5.01 10.57
CA VAL A 611 -23.32 -4.43 9.87
C VAL A 611 -22.05 -5.30 9.95
N LYS A 612 -21.95 -6.19 10.95
CA LYS A 612 -20.81 -7.11 11.12
C LYS A 612 -21.01 -8.46 10.42
N ARG A 613 -22.26 -8.88 10.20
CA ARG A 613 -22.62 -10.22 9.71
C ARG A 613 -22.16 -10.59 8.31
N ALA A 614 -21.72 -9.60 7.52
CA ALA A 614 -21.28 -9.83 6.14
C ALA A 614 -20.06 -10.78 6.08
N ASN A 615 -19.18 -10.75 7.08
CA ASN A 615 -17.98 -11.56 7.15
C ASN A 615 -18.21 -12.95 7.81
N ASN A 616 -19.41 -13.22 8.33
CA ASN A 616 -19.81 -14.54 8.82
C ASN A 616 -19.73 -15.59 7.72
N THR A 617 -19.75 -15.16 6.45
CA THR A 617 -19.53 -16.02 5.29
C THR A 617 -18.09 -15.88 4.78
N THR A 618 -17.36 -16.99 4.76
CA THR A 618 -16.04 -17.09 4.11
C THR A 618 -16.09 -18.10 2.96
N THR A 619 -15.30 -17.87 1.92
CA THR A 619 -15.15 -18.79 0.80
C THR A 619 -13.68 -19.05 0.53
N GLN A 620 -13.32 -20.31 0.34
CA GLN A 620 -11.95 -20.71 -0.01
C GLN A 620 -12.00 -21.67 -1.21
N PRO A 621 -11.10 -21.52 -2.21
CA PRO A 621 -10.98 -22.50 -3.27
C PRO A 621 -10.33 -23.79 -2.72
N LEU A 622 -10.82 -24.94 -3.19
CA LEU A 622 -10.23 -26.25 -2.94
C LEU A 622 -10.03 -26.95 -4.29
N PHE A 623 -8.78 -27.25 -4.63
CA PHE A 623 -8.44 -28.00 -5.82
C PHE A 623 -8.03 -29.41 -5.41
N VAL A 624 -8.62 -30.41 -6.06
CA VAL A 624 -8.26 -31.81 -5.85
C VAL A 624 -7.47 -32.28 -7.07
N GLY A 625 -6.34 -32.93 -6.83
CA GLY A 625 -5.52 -33.53 -7.89
C GLY A 625 -4.61 -32.55 -8.64
N ARG A 626 -4.27 -31.39 -8.04
CA ARG A 626 -3.29 -30.43 -8.58
C ARG A 626 -2.17 -30.16 -7.57
N GLY A 627 -0.99 -29.80 -8.06
CA GLY A 627 0.15 -29.52 -7.20
C GLY A 627 0.91 -30.75 -6.74
N ALA A 628 2.04 -30.52 -6.08
CA ALA A 628 2.79 -31.55 -5.39
C ALA A 628 2.11 -31.95 -4.06
N SER A 629 2.18 -33.23 -3.73
CA SER A 629 1.77 -33.81 -2.45
C SER A 629 3.03 -34.22 -1.68
N LEU A 630 3.43 -33.36 -0.73
CA LEU A 630 4.60 -33.54 0.11
C LEU A 630 4.19 -33.81 1.57
N PRO A 631 5.05 -34.43 2.40
CA PRO A 631 4.68 -34.94 3.73
C PRO A 631 4.48 -33.87 4.82
N TYR A 632 4.58 -32.59 4.49
CA TYR A 632 4.38 -31.50 5.45
C TYR A 632 2.97 -30.90 5.34
N ASP A 633 2.44 -30.44 6.47
CA ASP A 633 1.27 -29.57 6.52
C ASP A 633 1.71 -28.09 6.56
N MET A 634 1.05 -27.24 5.80
CA MET A 634 1.23 -25.78 5.81
C MET A 634 0.19 -25.08 6.69
N TYR A 635 0.60 -24.03 7.39
CA TYR A 635 -0.22 -23.21 8.28
C TYR A 635 0.12 -21.74 8.07
N GLU A 636 -0.79 -21.02 7.41
CA GLU A 636 -0.65 -19.58 7.18
C GLU A 636 -0.75 -18.82 8.52
N ALA A 637 0.13 -17.84 8.75
CA ALA A 637 0.20 -17.13 10.03
C ALA A 637 -1.07 -16.33 10.31
N GLU A 638 -1.72 -15.79 9.28
CA GLU A 638 -2.99 -15.07 9.40
C GLU A 638 -4.15 -15.94 9.88
N ASP A 639 -4.03 -17.26 9.74
CA ASP A 639 -4.97 -18.26 10.25
C ASP A 639 -4.65 -18.67 11.70
N GLY A 640 -3.51 -18.25 12.22
CA GLY A 640 -3.07 -18.50 13.58
C GLY A 640 -3.77 -17.65 14.64
N THR A 641 -3.73 -18.10 15.90
CA THR A 641 -4.19 -17.32 17.05
C THR A 641 -3.12 -16.29 17.41
N LEU A 642 -3.47 -15.01 17.28
CA LEU A 642 -2.57 -13.89 17.57
C LEU A 642 -2.59 -13.54 19.07
N GLY A 643 -1.44 -13.15 19.61
CA GLY A 643 -1.30 -12.78 21.02
C GLY A 643 -0.24 -11.72 21.25
N GLY A 644 -0.27 -11.09 22.44
CA GLY A 644 0.81 -10.24 22.95
C GLY A 644 1.21 -9.04 22.08
N GLY A 645 0.27 -8.49 21.29
CA GLY A 645 0.53 -7.33 20.42
C GLY A 645 0.94 -7.69 18.99
N ALA A 646 0.81 -8.96 18.58
CA ALA A 646 0.97 -9.36 17.19
C ALA A 646 -0.10 -8.71 16.28
N GLN A 647 0.27 -8.35 15.05
CA GLN A 647 -0.63 -7.68 14.10
C GLN A 647 -0.64 -8.36 12.74
N LEU A 648 -1.83 -8.57 12.19
CA LEU A 648 -2.02 -8.99 10.80
C LEU A 648 -1.71 -7.81 9.86
N VAL A 649 -0.98 -8.08 8.78
CA VAL A 649 -0.74 -7.13 7.67
C VAL A 649 -1.30 -7.68 6.36
N GLY A 650 -1.73 -6.78 5.48
CA GLY A 650 -2.25 -7.12 4.14
C GLY A 650 -3.76 -7.35 4.06
N PRO A 651 -4.29 -7.71 2.87
CA PRO A 651 -3.53 -8.04 1.66
C PRO A 651 -3.18 -6.85 0.76
N ASN A 652 -2.04 -6.92 0.08
CA ASN A 652 -1.69 -6.05 -1.05
C ASN A 652 -0.79 -6.80 -2.07
N ARG A 653 -0.33 -6.14 -3.14
CA ARG A 653 0.56 -6.75 -4.16
C ARG A 653 1.83 -5.91 -4.38
N THR A 654 2.23 -5.14 -3.39
CA THR A 654 3.37 -4.22 -3.49
C THR A 654 4.68 -4.98 -3.34
N ILE A 655 5.58 -4.84 -4.31
CA ILE A 655 6.92 -5.43 -4.24
C ILE A 655 7.71 -4.78 -3.09
N GLY A 656 8.47 -5.58 -2.34
CA GLY A 656 9.22 -5.10 -1.17
C GLY A 656 8.37 -4.80 0.06
N ASP A 657 7.07 -5.13 0.04
CA ASP A 657 6.17 -5.02 1.18
C ASP A 657 5.94 -6.36 1.88
N LEU A 658 5.79 -6.32 3.21
CA LEU A 658 5.59 -7.53 4.02
C LEU A 658 4.36 -8.32 3.59
N ALA A 659 3.26 -7.66 3.25
CA ALA A 659 2.08 -8.36 2.76
C ALA A 659 2.24 -8.71 1.27
N GLY A 660 2.79 -7.82 0.46
CA GLY A 660 2.92 -8.03 -0.98
C GLY A 660 3.77 -9.24 -1.38
N GLU A 661 4.76 -9.63 -0.57
CA GLU A 661 5.64 -10.79 -0.83
C GLU A 661 5.33 -12.04 0.01
N ALA A 662 4.28 -12.00 0.83
CA ALA A 662 3.86 -13.14 1.66
C ALA A 662 2.89 -14.08 0.93
N SER A 663 2.82 -15.33 1.38
CA SER A 663 1.78 -16.29 0.95
C SER A 663 0.40 -15.71 1.23
N GLY A 664 -0.54 -15.92 0.32
CA GLY A 664 -1.89 -15.34 0.47
C GLY A 664 -1.92 -13.81 0.49
N ARG A 665 -0.76 -13.17 0.27
CA ARG A 665 -0.49 -11.75 0.41
C ARG A 665 -0.70 -11.21 1.81
N ARG A 666 -0.51 -12.02 2.86
CA ARG A 666 -0.72 -11.61 4.26
C ARG A 666 0.37 -12.18 5.15
N ALA A 667 0.65 -11.50 6.26
CA ALA A 667 1.61 -11.97 7.23
C ALA A 667 1.26 -11.46 8.64
N VAL A 668 1.92 -11.98 9.66
CA VAL A 668 1.76 -11.54 11.04
C VAL A 668 3.05 -10.92 11.55
N THR A 669 2.99 -9.69 12.04
CA THR A 669 4.13 -9.01 12.66
C THR A 669 4.20 -9.25 14.16
N LEU A 670 5.40 -9.52 14.67
CA LEU A 670 5.71 -9.74 16.09
C LEU A 670 6.68 -8.65 16.57
N ASN A 671 6.19 -7.42 16.75
CA ASN A 671 7.06 -6.26 16.97
C ASN A 671 7.31 -5.92 18.44
N THR A 672 6.56 -6.53 19.36
CA THR A 672 6.64 -6.26 20.80
C THR A 672 6.96 -7.54 21.57
N THR A 673 7.62 -7.41 22.72
CA THR A 673 7.87 -8.55 23.61
C THR A 673 6.55 -9.14 24.10
N GLY A 674 6.40 -10.45 23.94
CA GLY A 674 5.16 -11.19 24.16
C GLY A 674 4.35 -11.44 22.89
N ALA A 675 4.63 -10.73 21.78
CA ALA A 675 3.90 -10.91 20.53
C ALA A 675 4.09 -12.31 19.99
N SER A 676 2.98 -12.96 19.61
CA SER A 676 2.99 -14.36 19.20
C SER A 676 1.95 -14.71 18.16
N VAL A 677 2.22 -15.77 17.40
CA VAL A 677 1.25 -16.48 16.56
C VAL A 677 1.25 -17.97 16.92
N GLU A 678 0.08 -18.53 17.21
CA GLU A 678 -0.10 -19.91 17.69
C GLU A 678 -1.00 -20.74 16.75
N PHE A 679 -0.58 -21.98 16.50
CA PHE A 679 -1.18 -22.93 15.58
C PHE A 679 -1.56 -24.22 16.31
N VAL A 680 -2.64 -24.86 15.88
CA VAL A 680 -3.03 -26.20 16.34
C VAL A 680 -2.60 -27.23 15.30
N THR A 681 -1.77 -28.20 15.69
CA THR A 681 -1.21 -29.19 14.75
C THR A 681 -2.28 -30.12 14.15
N LYS A 682 -2.31 -30.23 12.81
CA LYS A 682 -3.20 -31.11 12.02
C LYS A 682 -2.77 -32.58 12.10
N ALA A 683 -1.47 -32.82 12.23
CA ALA A 683 -0.82 -34.12 12.35
C ALA A 683 0.28 -34.11 13.42
N ALA A 684 0.85 -35.28 13.73
CA ALA A 684 2.06 -35.34 14.55
C ALA A 684 3.24 -34.76 13.76
N ALA A 685 4.17 -34.08 14.44
CA ALA A 685 5.32 -33.44 13.81
C ALA A 685 6.53 -33.44 14.74
N ASN A 686 7.74 -33.51 14.18
CA ASN A 686 9.00 -33.36 14.92
C ASN A 686 9.96 -32.35 14.25
N THR A 687 9.50 -31.70 13.19
CA THR A 687 10.22 -30.64 12.49
C THR A 687 9.32 -29.42 12.28
N LEU A 688 9.95 -28.26 12.11
CA LEU A 688 9.31 -27.00 11.83
C LEU A 688 10.12 -26.25 10.76
N VAL A 689 9.44 -25.71 9.76
CA VAL A 689 9.94 -24.63 8.91
C VAL A 689 9.10 -23.40 9.20
N THR A 690 9.70 -22.21 9.26
CA THR A 690 8.98 -20.93 9.24
C THR A 690 9.49 -20.10 8.08
N ARG A 691 8.58 -19.50 7.30
CA ARG A 691 8.93 -18.41 6.38
C ARG A 691 8.76 -17.10 7.11
N PHE A 692 9.77 -16.24 7.04
CA PHE A 692 9.88 -15.06 7.87
C PHE A 692 10.56 -13.90 7.14
N SER A 693 10.32 -12.69 7.62
CA SER A 693 11.12 -11.51 7.29
C SER A 693 11.64 -10.87 8.59
N VAL A 694 12.92 -10.54 8.61
CA VAL A 694 13.60 -9.74 9.64
C VAL A 694 14.38 -8.62 8.96
N PRO A 695 14.71 -7.52 9.67
CA PRO A 695 15.46 -6.41 9.07
C PRO A 695 16.75 -6.85 8.37
N ASP A 696 17.10 -6.18 7.28
CA ASP A 696 18.31 -6.45 6.52
C ASP A 696 19.59 -6.40 7.39
N GLY A 697 20.57 -7.23 7.02
CA GLY A 697 21.84 -7.41 7.73
C GLY A 697 21.74 -7.99 9.14
N THR A 698 20.60 -8.56 9.56
CA THR A 698 20.40 -9.05 10.93
C THR A 698 20.33 -10.57 11.04
N THR A 699 20.78 -11.05 12.19
CA THR A 699 20.50 -12.40 12.68
C THR A 699 19.77 -12.28 14.01
N SER A 700 18.80 -13.16 14.24
CA SER A 700 18.02 -13.18 15.47
C SER A 700 17.59 -14.61 15.80
N THR A 701 16.88 -14.76 16.90
CA THR A 701 16.20 -15.99 17.26
C THR A 701 14.73 -15.68 17.51
N LEU A 702 13.87 -16.67 17.30
CA LEU A 702 12.47 -16.61 17.69
C LEU A 702 12.13 -17.86 18.50
N ASN A 703 11.38 -17.71 19.58
CA ASN A 703 11.14 -18.82 20.49
C ASN A 703 9.94 -19.65 20.02
N VAL A 704 10.12 -20.97 20.01
CA VAL A 704 9.09 -21.97 19.70
C VAL A 704 8.62 -22.58 21.01
N TYR A 705 7.32 -22.47 21.24
CA TYR A 705 6.61 -23.04 22.38
C TYR A 705 5.72 -24.19 21.92
N VAL A 706 5.60 -25.22 22.76
CA VAL A 706 4.63 -26.32 22.59
C VAL A 706 3.78 -26.42 23.83
N ASP A 707 2.46 -26.33 23.67
CA ASP A 707 1.47 -26.38 24.76
C ASP A 707 1.80 -25.40 25.90
N GLY A 708 2.28 -24.20 25.53
CA GLY A 708 2.65 -23.12 26.45
C GLY A 708 4.03 -23.26 27.09
N ALA A 709 4.74 -24.36 26.91
CA ALA A 709 6.10 -24.56 27.40
C ALA A 709 7.13 -24.18 26.32
N PHE A 710 8.18 -23.43 26.70
CA PHE A 710 9.30 -23.16 25.81
C PHE A 710 9.96 -24.49 25.44
N LEU A 711 10.08 -24.75 24.13
CA LEU A 711 10.74 -25.95 23.64
C LEU A 711 12.14 -25.63 23.13
N LYS A 712 12.25 -24.70 22.18
CA LYS A 712 13.50 -24.39 21.48
C LYS A 712 13.40 -23.05 20.76
N ALA A 713 14.53 -22.38 20.56
CA ALA A 713 14.60 -21.20 19.69
C ALA A 713 14.97 -21.62 18.25
N ILE A 714 14.33 -21.01 17.25
CA ILE A 714 14.72 -21.10 15.83
C ILE A 714 15.62 -19.92 15.48
N ASN A 715 16.70 -20.18 14.72
CA ASN A 715 17.62 -19.15 14.26
C ASN A 715 17.08 -18.53 12.97
N LEU A 716 17.04 -17.20 12.91
CA LEU A 716 16.57 -16.42 11.77
C LEU A 716 17.70 -15.54 11.26
N THR A 717 17.84 -15.41 9.95
CA THR A 717 18.88 -14.61 9.30
C THR A 717 18.31 -13.93 8.07
N SER A 718 18.65 -12.67 7.82
CA SER A 718 18.29 -11.98 6.58
C SER A 718 19.32 -12.21 5.46
N LYS A 719 20.37 -13.01 5.70
CA LYS A 719 21.54 -13.17 4.80
C LYS A 719 21.17 -13.50 3.34
N HIS A 720 20.13 -14.30 3.13
CA HIS A 720 19.73 -14.76 1.80
C HIS A 720 18.53 -14.00 1.23
N ALA A 721 17.86 -13.20 2.06
CA ALA A 721 16.82 -12.26 1.66
C ALA A 721 17.43 -10.89 1.29
N TRP A 722 16.55 -9.93 1.01
CA TRP A 722 16.86 -8.53 0.73
C TRP A 722 17.70 -8.34 -0.53
N LEU A 723 17.00 -8.37 -1.66
CA LEU A 723 17.51 -7.82 -2.91
C LEU A 723 16.93 -6.41 -3.13
N TYR A 724 17.55 -5.66 -4.04
CA TYR A 724 17.28 -4.25 -4.28
C TYR A 724 17.42 -3.91 -5.75
N GLY A 725 16.76 -2.83 -6.18
CA GLY A 725 16.90 -2.31 -7.55
C GLY A 725 15.76 -2.72 -8.46
N LYS A 726 16.03 -2.92 -9.75
CA LYS A 726 15.01 -3.26 -10.77
C LYS A 726 14.76 -4.76 -10.83
N GLU A 727 13.60 -5.15 -11.35
CA GLU A 727 13.17 -6.54 -11.43
C GLU A 727 14.08 -7.39 -12.35
N ASP A 728 14.63 -6.80 -13.40
CA ASP A 728 15.47 -7.47 -14.41
C ASP A 728 16.93 -7.65 -13.96
N SER A 729 17.35 -6.87 -12.97
CA SER A 729 18.74 -6.77 -12.52
C SER A 729 18.83 -6.46 -11.01
N PRO A 730 18.20 -7.27 -10.15
CA PRO A 730 18.23 -7.05 -8.71
C PRO A 730 19.63 -7.32 -8.15
N SER A 731 19.99 -6.62 -7.08
CA SER A 731 21.29 -6.67 -6.40
C SER A 731 21.11 -6.78 -4.90
N ASN A 732 22.01 -7.46 -4.19
CA ASN A 732 22.06 -7.53 -2.72
C ASN A 732 22.64 -6.26 -2.07
N SER A 733 22.61 -5.11 -2.75
CA SER A 733 23.11 -3.83 -2.24
C SER A 733 21.94 -2.88 -1.99
N PRO A 734 21.70 -2.42 -0.74
CA PRO A 734 20.63 -1.48 -0.43
C PRO A 734 20.66 -0.18 -1.26
N GLY A 735 21.84 0.21 -1.77
CA GLY A 735 21.99 1.38 -2.65
C GLY A 735 21.46 1.19 -4.07
N ALA A 736 21.09 -0.03 -4.48
CA ALA A 736 20.64 -0.33 -5.84
C ALA A 736 19.19 0.10 -6.12
N GLY A 737 18.37 0.37 -5.09
CA GLY A 737 17.00 0.86 -5.24
C GLY A 737 16.04 0.31 -4.18
N ALA A 738 14.76 0.20 -4.53
CA ALA A 738 13.73 -0.32 -3.63
C ALA A 738 13.94 -1.81 -3.30
N PRO A 739 13.57 -2.26 -2.08
CA PRO A 739 13.73 -3.64 -1.64
C PRO A 739 12.79 -4.60 -2.38
N ARG A 740 13.16 -5.88 -2.39
CA ARG A 740 12.41 -7.02 -2.91
C ARG A 740 13.01 -8.32 -2.39
N HIS A 741 12.30 -9.44 -2.52
CA HIS A 741 12.74 -10.75 -2.00
C HIS A 741 13.10 -10.64 -0.50
N ILE A 742 12.17 -10.12 0.30
CA ILE A 742 12.42 -9.71 1.70
C ILE A 742 12.16 -10.83 2.72
N TYR A 743 11.74 -12.00 2.25
CA TYR A 743 11.45 -13.17 3.06
C TYR A 743 12.49 -14.28 2.80
N ASP A 744 12.78 -15.05 3.85
CA ASP A 744 13.60 -16.26 3.82
C ASP A 744 12.90 -17.38 4.62
N GLU A 745 13.42 -18.60 4.54
CA GLU A 745 12.97 -19.73 5.36
C GLU A 745 14.01 -20.14 6.41
N ALA A 746 13.53 -20.61 7.56
CA ALA A 746 14.35 -21.21 8.60
C ALA A 746 13.75 -22.54 9.05
N ASN A 747 14.61 -23.53 9.32
CA ASN A 747 14.20 -24.87 9.67
C ASN A 747 14.76 -25.34 11.02
N LEU A 748 14.00 -26.21 11.70
CA LEU A 748 14.26 -26.66 13.07
C LEU A 748 13.79 -28.10 13.29
N VAL A 749 14.70 -28.98 13.70
CA VAL A 749 14.33 -30.25 14.34
C VAL A 749 13.99 -29.98 15.81
N LEU A 750 12.78 -30.35 16.21
CA LEU A 750 12.20 -30.05 17.53
C LEU A 750 12.80 -30.90 18.66
N GLY A 751 13.41 -32.04 18.33
CA GLY A 751 14.01 -32.97 19.30
C GLY A 751 13.01 -33.84 20.06
N THR A 752 11.71 -33.63 19.82
CA THR A 752 10.61 -34.44 20.32
C THR A 752 9.52 -34.54 19.25
N THR A 753 8.62 -35.51 19.38
CA THR A 753 7.41 -35.59 18.55
C THR A 753 6.29 -34.83 19.23
N VAL A 754 5.85 -33.74 18.60
CA VAL A 754 4.64 -33.01 18.96
C VAL A 754 3.44 -33.77 18.42
N ALA A 755 2.48 -34.09 19.30
CA ALA A 755 1.29 -34.84 18.91
C ALA A 755 0.33 -33.99 18.06
N LYS A 756 -0.53 -34.64 17.28
CA LYS A 756 -1.68 -33.99 16.63
C LYS A 756 -2.55 -33.29 17.68
N GLY A 757 -3.01 -32.08 17.38
CA GLY A 757 -3.86 -31.27 18.25
C GLY A 757 -3.12 -30.45 19.30
N SER A 758 -1.79 -30.54 19.35
CA SER A 758 -0.96 -29.69 20.24
C SER A 758 -0.91 -28.26 19.72
N ARG A 759 -0.57 -27.31 20.60
CA ARG A 759 -0.41 -25.89 20.26
C ARG A 759 1.06 -25.56 20.04
N ILE A 760 1.44 -25.20 18.82
CA ILE A 760 2.79 -24.68 18.51
C ILE A 760 2.69 -23.17 18.38
N ARG A 761 3.52 -22.42 19.12
CA ARG A 761 3.52 -20.96 19.10
C ARG A 761 4.91 -20.41 18.79
N LEU A 762 4.98 -19.50 17.82
CA LEU A 762 6.14 -18.64 17.60
C LEU A 762 5.94 -17.35 18.40
N GLN A 763 6.91 -16.99 19.24
CA GLN A 763 6.79 -15.86 20.15
C GLN A 763 8.09 -15.07 20.23
N LYS A 764 7.97 -13.74 20.18
CA LYS A 764 9.05 -12.80 20.49
C LYS A 764 9.12 -12.60 22.01
N ASP A 765 10.17 -13.11 22.64
CA ASP A 765 10.49 -12.85 24.04
C ASP A 765 11.53 -11.74 24.20
N ALA A 766 11.78 -11.33 25.44
CA ALA A 766 12.73 -10.28 25.76
C ALA A 766 14.18 -10.57 25.29
N ALA A 767 14.53 -11.86 25.15
CA ALA A 767 15.83 -12.29 24.65
C ALA A 767 15.96 -12.21 23.11
N ASN A 768 14.84 -12.09 22.39
CA ASN A 768 14.82 -12.02 20.93
C ASN A 768 14.92 -10.55 20.49
N SER A 769 15.93 -10.20 19.70
CA SER A 769 16.14 -8.83 19.15
C SER A 769 15.42 -8.64 17.82
N GLY A 770 15.10 -7.39 17.47
CA GLY A 770 14.51 -7.04 16.16
C GLY A 770 12.99 -7.22 16.07
N THR A 771 12.46 -6.92 14.89
CA THR A 771 11.06 -7.12 14.48
C THR A 771 10.98 -8.34 13.59
N PHE A 772 9.81 -8.99 13.57
CA PHE A 772 9.59 -10.19 12.77
C PHE A 772 8.29 -10.05 12.00
N ALA A 773 8.26 -10.48 10.76
CA ALA A 773 7.04 -10.88 10.08
C ALA A 773 7.08 -12.39 9.86
N ILE A 774 6.01 -13.08 10.22
CA ILE A 774 5.82 -14.51 10.02
C ILE A 774 4.78 -14.66 8.92
N ASP A 775 5.16 -15.36 7.87
CA ASP A 775 4.28 -15.69 6.75
C ASP A 775 3.52 -16.99 7.06
N PHE A 776 4.26 -18.08 7.27
CA PHE A 776 3.66 -19.37 7.63
C PHE A 776 4.63 -20.28 8.37
N ILE A 777 4.11 -21.40 8.88
CA ILE A 777 4.91 -22.56 9.27
C ILE A 777 4.59 -23.81 8.43
N ASN A 778 5.58 -24.69 8.26
CA ASN A 778 5.36 -26.06 7.82
C ASN A 778 5.76 -27.05 8.92
N LEU A 779 4.94 -28.07 9.14
CA LEU A 779 5.17 -29.11 10.14
C LEU A 779 5.13 -30.49 9.49
N GLU A 780 6.08 -31.34 9.85
CA GLU A 780 6.23 -32.69 9.29
C GLU A 780 6.73 -33.66 10.37
N LEU A 781 6.36 -34.94 10.24
CA LEU A 781 6.96 -36.02 10.99
C LEU A 781 8.05 -36.69 10.13
N ALA A 782 9.30 -36.31 10.34
CA ALA A 782 10.45 -36.84 9.62
C ALA A 782 11.09 -38.02 10.38
N THR A 783 11.48 -39.07 9.65
CA THR A 783 12.20 -40.24 10.21
C THR A 783 13.48 -40.49 9.43
N ALA A 784 14.59 -40.70 10.13
CA ALA A 784 15.87 -41.00 9.50
C ALA A 784 15.83 -42.40 8.85
N LEU A 785 16.15 -42.46 7.57
CA LEU A 785 16.22 -43.70 6.81
C LEU A 785 17.54 -44.42 7.09
N PRO A 786 17.55 -45.75 7.29
CA PRO A 786 18.79 -46.51 7.48
C PRO A 786 19.53 -46.76 6.16
N ASN A 787 20.76 -47.27 6.25
CA ASN A 787 21.50 -47.76 5.08
C ASN A 787 20.66 -48.82 4.33
N PRO A 788 20.33 -48.62 3.04
CA PRO A 788 19.49 -49.55 2.29
C PRO A 788 20.05 -50.97 2.21
N ASP A 789 21.38 -51.11 2.17
CA ASP A 789 22.09 -52.39 2.17
C ASP A 789 23.55 -52.18 2.63
N PRO A 790 23.85 -52.43 3.92
CA PRO A 790 25.20 -52.25 4.47
C PRO A 790 26.30 -53.05 3.77
N ALA A 791 25.96 -54.13 3.05
CA ALA A 791 26.94 -54.92 2.30
C ALA A 791 27.27 -54.32 0.92
N ARG A 792 26.42 -53.43 0.40
CA ARG A 792 26.51 -52.92 -0.98
C ARG A 792 26.67 -51.40 -1.08
N TYR A 793 26.59 -50.68 0.02
CA TYR A 793 26.80 -49.23 0.07
C TYR A 793 28.05 -48.89 0.88
N ALA A 794 28.98 -48.16 0.27
CA ALA A 794 30.08 -47.55 1.02
C ALA A 794 29.54 -46.48 1.97
N VAL A 795 30.12 -46.38 3.16
CA VAL A 795 29.84 -45.31 4.12
C VAL A 795 31.11 -44.45 4.23
N PRO A 796 31.02 -43.11 4.07
CA PRO A 796 32.15 -42.22 4.30
C PRO A 796 32.76 -42.39 5.69
N ALA A 797 34.08 -42.22 5.82
CA ALA A 797 34.78 -42.31 7.11
C ALA A 797 34.45 -41.13 8.06
N GLY A 798 33.89 -40.06 7.50
CA GLY A 798 33.53 -38.83 8.20
C GLY A 798 32.61 -37.96 7.33
N PHE A 799 32.46 -36.70 7.72
CA PHE A 799 31.54 -35.76 7.08
C PHE A 799 32.22 -34.79 6.12
N THR A 800 33.55 -34.88 5.96
CA THR A 800 34.27 -33.93 5.10
C THR A 800 33.98 -34.22 3.62
N HIS A 801 34.17 -33.21 2.77
CA HIS A 801 34.11 -33.40 1.32
C HIS A 801 34.99 -34.58 0.86
N GLN A 802 36.23 -34.68 1.36
CA GLN A 802 37.13 -35.76 0.94
C GLN A 802 36.63 -37.14 1.38
N ASP A 803 36.01 -37.26 2.55
CA ASP A 803 35.45 -38.54 3.01
C ASP A 803 34.33 -39.03 2.09
N VAL A 804 33.46 -38.12 1.64
CA VAL A 804 32.37 -38.43 0.71
C VAL A 804 32.93 -38.78 -0.67
N GLN A 805 33.90 -38.01 -1.18
CA GLN A 805 34.55 -38.32 -2.46
C GLN A 805 35.27 -39.68 -2.42
N ASN A 806 35.96 -40.00 -1.32
CA ASN A 806 36.60 -41.30 -1.13
C ASN A 806 35.58 -42.45 -1.14
N ALA A 807 34.39 -42.26 -0.55
CA ALA A 807 33.32 -43.25 -0.60
C ALA A 807 32.75 -43.44 -2.01
N LEU A 808 32.57 -42.36 -2.78
CA LEU A 808 32.17 -42.40 -4.19
C LEU A 808 33.21 -43.15 -5.03
N ASP A 809 34.49 -42.86 -4.80
CA ASP A 809 35.60 -43.53 -5.48
C ASP A 809 35.65 -45.03 -5.17
N ARG A 810 35.41 -45.41 -3.91
CA ARG A 810 35.31 -46.81 -3.49
C ARG A 810 34.13 -47.52 -4.16
N ALA A 811 32.96 -46.88 -4.22
CA ALA A 811 31.77 -47.45 -4.87
C ALA A 811 31.96 -47.64 -6.39
N ARG A 812 32.75 -46.75 -7.02
CA ARG A 812 33.16 -46.90 -8.42
C ARG A 812 34.12 -48.08 -8.62
N GLN A 813 35.12 -48.22 -7.75
CA GLN A 813 36.22 -49.20 -7.91
C GLN A 813 35.83 -50.63 -7.49
N ASP A 814 34.95 -50.79 -6.52
CA ASP A 814 34.50 -52.11 -6.04
C ASP A 814 33.25 -52.57 -6.81
N ALA A 815 33.37 -53.71 -7.49
CA ALA A 815 32.27 -54.30 -8.25
C ALA A 815 31.09 -54.74 -7.37
N ASN A 816 31.31 -55.03 -6.08
CA ASN A 816 30.27 -55.45 -5.16
C ASN A 816 29.40 -54.29 -4.66
N LEU A 817 29.95 -53.06 -4.69
CA LEU A 817 29.24 -51.88 -4.25
C LEU A 817 28.37 -51.31 -5.36
N VAL A 818 27.17 -50.86 -4.98
CA VAL A 818 26.23 -50.17 -5.89
C VAL A 818 26.21 -48.67 -5.67
N GLY A 819 26.80 -48.17 -4.58
CA GLY A 819 26.68 -46.77 -4.23
C GLY A 819 27.27 -46.40 -2.88
N VAL A 820 26.86 -45.22 -2.41
CA VAL A 820 27.27 -44.59 -1.16
C VAL A 820 26.03 -44.31 -0.32
N TYR A 821 26.06 -44.73 0.94
CA TYR A 821 25.08 -44.32 1.94
C TYR A 821 25.69 -43.23 2.81
N LEU A 822 24.97 -42.13 2.96
CA LEU A 822 25.32 -40.95 3.74
C LEU A 822 24.47 -40.96 5.02
N PRO A 823 25.06 -41.24 6.20
CA PRO A 823 24.36 -41.15 7.47
C PRO A 823 23.78 -39.76 7.76
N ALA A 824 23.01 -39.65 8.84
CA ALA A 824 22.57 -38.36 9.35
C ALA A 824 23.78 -37.51 9.79
N GLY A 825 23.82 -36.26 9.34
CA GLY A 825 24.84 -35.27 9.69
C GLY A 825 24.91 -34.12 8.68
N ASP A 826 25.66 -33.09 9.07
CA ASP A 826 25.98 -31.96 8.22
C ASP A 826 27.34 -32.21 7.54
N TYR A 827 27.35 -32.12 6.21
CA TYR A 827 28.48 -32.41 5.32
C TYR A 827 29.00 -31.10 4.72
N PRO A 828 29.98 -30.43 5.35
CA PRO A 828 30.57 -29.22 4.80
C PRO A 828 31.29 -29.53 3.48
N THR A 829 30.91 -28.80 2.43
CA THR A 829 31.49 -28.97 1.09
C THR A 829 31.76 -27.60 0.46
N ALA A 830 32.87 -27.47 -0.26
CA ALA A 830 33.30 -26.22 -0.90
C ALA A 830 33.48 -26.36 -2.43
N GLN A 831 33.22 -27.54 -2.99
CA GLN A 831 33.25 -27.79 -4.43
C GLN A 831 32.32 -28.96 -4.80
N LYS A 832 32.15 -29.20 -6.11
CA LYS A 832 31.32 -30.32 -6.61
C LYS A 832 32.00 -31.69 -6.45
N PHE A 833 31.23 -32.68 -6.05
CA PHE A 833 31.61 -34.10 -6.08
C PHE A 833 31.66 -34.62 -7.51
N GLN A 834 32.62 -35.49 -7.81
CA GLN A 834 32.77 -36.11 -9.12
C GLN A 834 32.15 -37.51 -9.14
N VAL A 835 31.25 -37.75 -10.09
CA VAL A 835 30.56 -39.02 -10.29
C VAL A 835 30.79 -39.50 -11.73
N TYR A 836 31.59 -40.55 -11.89
CA TYR A 836 32.07 -41.02 -13.19
C TYR A 836 32.43 -42.51 -13.19
N GLY A 837 32.67 -43.07 -14.37
CA GLY A 837 33.18 -44.42 -14.64
C GLY A 837 32.15 -45.54 -14.50
N LYS A 838 31.15 -45.37 -13.63
CA LYS A 838 30.08 -46.34 -13.37
C LYS A 838 28.87 -45.63 -12.76
N ALA A 839 27.66 -46.12 -13.03
CA ALA A 839 26.45 -45.69 -12.34
C ALA A 839 26.57 -45.94 -10.82
N VAL A 840 26.26 -44.93 -10.01
CA VAL A 840 26.29 -45.04 -8.53
C VAL A 840 24.97 -44.59 -7.91
N LYS A 841 24.61 -45.22 -6.80
CA LYS A 841 23.46 -44.84 -5.97
C LYS A 841 23.93 -44.04 -4.75
N VAL A 842 23.66 -42.75 -4.69
CA VAL A 842 23.89 -41.90 -3.52
C VAL A 842 22.60 -41.81 -2.71
N ALA A 843 22.58 -42.40 -1.52
CA ALA A 843 21.41 -42.44 -0.65
C ALA A 843 21.74 -41.79 0.70
N GLY A 844 20.96 -40.81 1.13
CA GLY A 844 21.04 -40.21 2.46
C GLY A 844 19.97 -40.75 3.42
N ALA A 845 20.05 -40.30 4.67
CA ALA A 845 19.11 -40.63 5.73
C ALA A 845 17.78 -39.84 5.66
N GLY A 846 17.55 -39.05 4.62
CA GLY A 846 16.42 -38.14 4.45
C GLY A 846 16.86 -36.66 4.47
N PRO A 847 16.12 -35.76 3.80
CA PRO A 847 16.54 -34.36 3.61
C PRO A 847 16.67 -33.57 4.93
N TRP A 848 15.94 -33.95 5.97
CA TRP A 848 16.08 -33.38 7.31
C TRP A 848 17.35 -33.82 8.05
N PHE A 849 17.99 -34.92 7.62
CA PHE A 849 19.02 -35.61 8.39
C PHE A 849 20.39 -35.60 7.70
N THR A 850 20.45 -35.81 6.38
CA THR A 850 21.69 -35.73 5.60
C THR A 850 21.72 -34.40 4.86
N ARG A 851 22.61 -33.48 5.27
CA ARG A 851 22.61 -32.10 4.78
C ARG A 851 23.99 -31.72 4.25
N PHE A 852 24.11 -31.45 2.96
CA PHE A 852 25.27 -30.76 2.41
C PHE A 852 25.15 -29.27 2.71
N VAL A 853 26.21 -28.65 3.24
CA VAL A 853 26.19 -27.25 3.66
C VAL A 853 27.42 -26.54 3.08
N SER A 854 27.19 -25.44 2.37
CA SER A 854 28.28 -24.57 1.89
C SER A 854 29.02 -23.90 3.06
N PRO A 855 30.29 -23.50 2.90
CA PRO A 855 31.08 -22.94 4.00
C PRO A 855 30.53 -21.58 4.43
N VAL A 856 30.32 -21.39 5.73
CA VAL A 856 29.81 -20.12 6.30
C VAL A 856 30.78 -18.95 6.17
N THR A 857 32.07 -19.23 5.94
CA THR A 857 33.14 -18.23 5.73
C THR A 857 33.29 -17.81 4.27
N GLN A 858 32.47 -18.36 3.38
CA GLN A 858 32.45 -18.03 1.96
C GLN A 858 31.05 -17.55 1.56
N GLU A 859 30.96 -17.04 0.33
CA GLU A 859 29.72 -16.58 -0.28
C GLU A 859 29.72 -17.04 -1.75
N ASN A 860 28.55 -17.42 -2.26
CA ASN A 860 28.35 -17.83 -3.65
C ASN A 860 29.24 -19.01 -4.10
N THR A 861 29.40 -20.03 -3.25
CA THR A 861 30.26 -21.20 -3.49
C THR A 861 29.55 -22.26 -4.33
N ASP A 862 30.17 -22.66 -5.46
CA ASP A 862 29.64 -23.69 -6.37
C ASP A 862 29.83 -25.11 -5.79
N VAL A 863 28.74 -25.67 -5.25
CA VAL A 863 28.70 -27.01 -4.64
C VAL A 863 27.65 -27.89 -5.32
N GLY A 864 27.75 -29.21 -5.13
CA GLY A 864 26.81 -30.17 -5.72
C GLY A 864 27.52 -31.34 -6.36
N PHE A 865 27.01 -31.81 -7.51
CA PHE A 865 27.47 -32.99 -8.19
C PHE A 865 27.74 -32.70 -9.67
N ARG A 866 28.89 -33.18 -10.16
CA ARG A 866 29.18 -33.31 -11.58
C ARG A 866 29.12 -34.78 -11.96
N VAL A 867 28.21 -35.12 -12.87
CA VAL A 867 27.99 -36.49 -13.34
C VAL A 867 28.46 -36.57 -14.78
N GLU A 868 29.35 -37.51 -15.07
CA GLU A 868 29.78 -37.79 -16.44
C GLU A 868 28.87 -38.83 -17.10
N SER A 869 28.86 -38.86 -18.44
CA SER A 869 28.08 -39.85 -19.21
C SER A 869 28.50 -41.30 -18.93
N SER A 870 29.75 -41.52 -18.49
CA SER A 870 30.25 -42.81 -17.99
C SER A 870 29.53 -43.31 -16.74
N ALA A 871 28.77 -42.44 -16.06
CA ALA A 871 27.93 -42.74 -14.90
C ALA A 871 26.42 -42.57 -15.17
N ASN A 872 26.00 -42.60 -16.44
CA ASN A 872 24.57 -42.70 -16.80
C ASN A 872 23.88 -43.84 -16.02
N GLY A 873 22.69 -43.59 -15.49
CA GLY A 873 22.00 -44.53 -14.60
C GLY A 873 22.20 -44.27 -13.10
N SER A 874 22.95 -43.23 -12.72
CA SER A 874 23.15 -42.87 -11.31
C SER A 874 21.86 -42.35 -10.64
N SER A 875 21.74 -42.56 -9.34
CA SER A 875 20.59 -42.07 -8.55
C SER A 875 21.02 -41.32 -7.30
N PHE A 876 20.33 -40.24 -6.97
CA PHE A 876 20.55 -39.41 -5.80
C PHE A 876 19.26 -39.34 -4.99
N SER A 877 19.31 -39.66 -3.70
CA SER A 877 18.09 -39.67 -2.90
C SER A 877 18.28 -39.35 -1.42
N GLY A 878 17.28 -38.70 -0.82
CA GLY A 878 17.15 -38.58 0.63
C GLY A 878 18.21 -37.68 1.29
N PHE A 879 18.49 -36.51 0.73
CA PHE A 879 19.39 -35.54 1.35
C PHE A 879 19.04 -34.10 0.94
N ALA A 880 19.59 -33.13 1.65
CA ALA A 880 19.45 -31.71 1.36
C ALA A 880 20.78 -31.06 0.94
N SER A 881 20.71 -29.94 0.22
CA SER A 881 21.84 -29.10 -0.17
C SER A 881 21.52 -27.63 0.12
N PHE A 882 22.15 -27.09 1.16
CA PHE A 882 22.03 -25.69 1.60
C PHE A 882 23.24 -24.88 1.11
N GLY A 883 22.98 -23.94 0.21
CA GLY A 883 24.00 -23.06 -0.35
C GLY A 883 24.29 -21.83 0.52
N ASN A 884 25.18 -20.98 0.02
CA ASN A 884 25.55 -19.72 0.66
C ASN A 884 25.47 -18.55 -0.32
N TYR A 885 24.61 -18.67 -1.34
CA TYR A 885 24.39 -17.60 -2.31
C TYR A 885 23.56 -16.48 -1.69
N THR A 886 23.82 -15.24 -2.10
CA THR A 886 23.12 -14.02 -1.63
C THR A 886 22.62 -13.16 -2.80
N THR A 887 23.04 -13.50 -4.01
CA THR A 887 22.67 -12.81 -5.25
C THR A 887 22.82 -13.78 -6.41
N ARG A 888 22.17 -13.45 -7.54
CA ARG A 888 22.26 -14.24 -8.76
C ARG A 888 23.67 -14.15 -9.37
N ASN A 889 24.21 -15.30 -9.76
CA ASN A 889 25.47 -15.43 -10.49
C ASN A 889 25.32 -16.44 -11.64
N ASP A 890 25.21 -15.93 -12.87
CA ASP A 890 24.96 -16.76 -14.05
C ASP A 890 26.20 -17.59 -14.43
N GLY A 891 26.02 -18.91 -14.52
CA GLY A 891 27.09 -19.89 -14.78
C GLY A 891 27.18 -20.95 -13.67
N PRO A 892 27.86 -20.69 -12.54
CA PRO A 892 27.97 -21.64 -11.41
C PRO A 892 26.66 -21.80 -10.60
N GLY A 893 26.68 -22.64 -9.56
CA GLY A 893 25.68 -22.67 -8.48
C GLY A 893 24.50 -23.62 -8.67
N LYS A 894 24.57 -24.52 -9.65
CA LYS A 894 23.55 -25.56 -9.87
C LYS A 894 23.96 -26.82 -9.13
N VAL A 895 23.08 -27.38 -8.28
CA VAL A 895 23.40 -28.62 -7.57
C VAL A 895 23.71 -29.74 -8.56
N TRP A 896 22.93 -29.84 -9.64
CA TRP A 896 23.26 -30.63 -10.82
C TRP A 896 23.33 -29.75 -12.06
N ASP A 897 24.51 -29.76 -12.68
CA ASP A 897 24.80 -29.13 -13.98
C ASP A 897 25.26 -30.25 -14.92
N LEU A 898 24.33 -30.76 -15.74
CA LEU A 898 24.52 -31.99 -16.49
C LEU A 898 24.45 -31.74 -17.99
N THR A 899 25.45 -32.26 -18.72
CA THR A 899 25.50 -32.17 -20.18
C THR A 899 25.73 -33.54 -20.80
N GLY A 900 24.84 -33.98 -21.70
CA GLY A 900 24.99 -35.27 -22.40
C GLY A 900 24.84 -36.50 -21.50
N VAL A 901 24.11 -36.36 -20.39
CA VAL A 901 23.89 -37.40 -19.38
C VAL A 901 22.48 -37.97 -19.52
N SER A 902 22.31 -39.26 -19.21
CA SER A 902 21.02 -39.93 -19.32
C SER A 902 20.72 -40.88 -18.15
N ASN A 903 19.43 -41.15 -17.95
CA ASN A 903 18.91 -42.11 -16.98
C ASN A 903 19.30 -41.78 -15.53
N VAL A 904 19.45 -40.49 -15.18
CA VAL A 904 19.73 -40.08 -13.80
C VAL A 904 18.44 -39.85 -13.04
N THR A 905 18.38 -40.35 -11.80
CA THR A 905 17.24 -40.16 -10.89
C THR A 905 17.62 -39.28 -9.71
N MET A 906 16.76 -38.33 -9.34
CA MET A 906 16.84 -37.51 -8.14
C MET A 906 15.51 -37.63 -7.40
N ASP A 907 15.53 -38.12 -6.18
CA ASP A 907 14.31 -38.39 -5.41
C ASP A 907 14.40 -37.91 -3.97
N ASN A 908 13.37 -37.26 -3.44
CA ASN A 908 13.33 -36.80 -2.06
C ASN A 908 14.54 -35.92 -1.68
N ILE A 909 14.79 -34.90 -2.52
CA ILE A 909 15.86 -33.91 -2.36
C ILE A 909 15.28 -32.60 -1.85
N TRP A 910 16.03 -31.87 -1.01
CA TRP A 910 15.74 -30.48 -0.67
C TRP A 910 16.91 -29.58 -1.05
N VAL A 911 16.70 -28.60 -1.92
CA VAL A 911 17.70 -27.59 -2.28
C VAL A 911 17.26 -26.21 -1.79
N GLU A 912 18.20 -25.47 -1.20
CA GLU A 912 17.97 -24.11 -0.69
C GLU A 912 19.21 -23.22 -0.86
N HIS A 913 19.03 -21.92 -1.14
CA HIS A 913 20.10 -20.91 -1.28
C HIS A 913 21.17 -21.25 -2.33
N GLN A 914 20.75 -21.86 -3.44
CA GLN A 914 21.56 -22.18 -4.62
C GLN A 914 21.11 -21.33 -5.83
N MET A 915 21.82 -21.39 -6.96
CA MET A 915 21.27 -20.82 -8.21
C MET A 915 20.10 -21.63 -8.71
N CYS A 916 20.32 -22.94 -8.88
CA CYS A 916 19.28 -23.88 -9.31
C CYS A 916 19.46 -25.22 -8.61
N MET A 917 18.38 -26.01 -8.50
CA MET A 917 18.53 -27.43 -8.23
C MET A 917 19.15 -28.12 -9.45
N PHE A 918 18.58 -27.91 -10.63
CA PHE A 918 18.93 -28.67 -11.83
C PHE A 918 19.00 -27.80 -13.07
N TRP A 919 20.09 -27.91 -13.81
CA TRP A 919 20.21 -27.43 -15.18
C TRP A 919 20.75 -28.54 -16.06
N GLY A 920 19.97 -28.97 -17.05
CA GLY A 920 20.33 -30.06 -17.96
C GLY A 920 20.41 -29.61 -19.41
N ALA A 921 21.52 -29.88 -20.09
CA ALA A 921 21.71 -29.64 -21.51
C ALA A 921 21.89 -30.96 -22.27
N ASN A 922 21.04 -31.24 -23.26
CA ASN A 922 21.05 -32.52 -24.00
C ASN A 922 20.98 -33.73 -23.04
N VAL A 923 20.00 -33.71 -22.12
CA VAL A 923 19.80 -34.79 -21.14
C VAL A 923 18.56 -35.61 -21.48
N HIS A 924 18.64 -36.91 -21.19
CA HIS A 924 17.59 -37.85 -21.58
C HIS A 924 17.17 -38.77 -20.43
N ASN A 925 15.86 -39.02 -20.32
CA ASN A 925 15.30 -39.91 -19.29
C ASN A 925 15.72 -39.52 -17.86
N ILE A 926 15.89 -38.23 -17.59
CA ILE A 926 16.11 -37.72 -16.23
C ILE A 926 14.78 -37.82 -15.47
N THR A 927 14.83 -38.30 -14.23
CA THR A 927 13.67 -38.36 -13.35
C THR A 927 13.95 -37.56 -12.09
N ILE A 928 13.13 -36.53 -11.81
CA ILE A 928 13.19 -35.74 -10.57
C ILE A 928 11.86 -35.89 -9.84
N THR A 929 11.87 -36.46 -8.62
CA THR A 929 10.64 -36.74 -7.87
C THR A 929 10.68 -36.33 -6.39
N ASN A 930 9.50 -36.07 -5.83
CA ASN A 930 9.27 -35.93 -4.38
C ASN A 930 10.16 -34.88 -3.68
N SER A 931 10.54 -33.82 -4.39
CA SER A 931 11.61 -32.91 -3.98
C SER A 931 11.10 -31.48 -3.65
N ARG A 932 11.93 -30.72 -2.93
CA ARG A 932 11.71 -29.35 -2.49
C ARG A 932 12.81 -28.45 -3.06
N ILE A 933 12.43 -27.33 -3.66
CA ILE A 933 13.36 -26.32 -4.18
C ILE A 933 12.94 -24.99 -3.60
N ARG A 934 13.79 -24.36 -2.78
CA ARG A 934 13.40 -23.18 -2.01
C ARG A 934 14.46 -22.09 -2.10
N ASP A 935 14.03 -20.84 -2.11
CA ASP A 935 14.89 -19.66 -1.95
C ASP A 935 16.15 -19.71 -2.85
N THR A 936 15.94 -20.07 -4.13
CA THR A 936 17.01 -20.08 -5.15
C THR A 936 17.10 -18.71 -5.83
N PHE A 937 18.27 -18.36 -6.38
CA PHE A 937 18.45 -17.06 -7.05
C PHE A 937 18.27 -17.07 -8.57
N ALA A 938 17.99 -18.23 -9.13
CA ALA A 938 17.54 -18.41 -10.50
C ALA A 938 16.47 -19.52 -10.54
N ASP A 939 16.39 -20.24 -11.67
CA ASP A 939 15.43 -21.30 -11.92
C ASP A 939 15.48 -22.41 -10.86
N GLY A 940 14.36 -23.09 -10.65
CA GLY A 940 14.37 -24.32 -9.87
C GLY A 940 14.96 -25.48 -10.67
N VAL A 941 14.26 -25.81 -11.77
CA VAL A 941 14.66 -26.84 -12.75
C VAL A 941 14.58 -26.24 -14.15
N ASN A 942 15.66 -26.34 -14.92
CA ASN A 942 15.65 -26.03 -16.35
C ASN A 942 16.27 -27.17 -17.18
N MET A 943 15.67 -27.46 -18.31
CA MET A 943 16.15 -28.43 -19.29
C MET A 943 16.21 -27.79 -20.67
N THR A 944 17.32 -28.00 -21.36
CA THR A 944 17.64 -27.32 -22.63
C THR A 944 18.35 -28.21 -23.64
N ASN A 945 18.49 -27.74 -24.88
CA ASN A 945 19.44 -28.27 -25.87
C ASN A 945 19.14 -29.71 -26.33
N GLY A 946 17.88 -29.97 -26.67
CA GLY A 946 17.42 -31.28 -27.13
C GLY A 946 17.22 -32.28 -26.00
N SER A 947 16.88 -31.78 -24.80
CA SER A 947 16.54 -32.63 -23.68
C SER A 947 15.20 -33.33 -23.93
N THR A 948 15.17 -34.66 -23.81
CA THR A 948 14.00 -35.48 -24.18
C THR A 948 13.62 -36.56 -23.16
N ASN A 949 12.34 -36.91 -23.14
CA ASN A 949 11.78 -37.98 -22.30
C ASN A 949 12.07 -37.82 -20.80
N ASN A 950 12.29 -36.59 -20.34
CA ASN A 950 12.54 -36.32 -18.93
C ASN A 950 11.23 -36.20 -18.16
N THR A 951 11.25 -36.56 -16.88
CA THR A 951 10.10 -36.49 -15.98
C THR A 951 10.44 -35.69 -14.74
N VAL A 952 9.71 -34.60 -14.49
CA VAL A 952 9.71 -33.85 -13.22
C VAL A 952 8.34 -34.07 -12.59
N ARG A 953 8.29 -34.71 -11.42
CA ARG A 953 7.02 -35.14 -10.85
C ARG A 953 6.94 -35.02 -9.34
N ASN A 954 5.85 -34.48 -8.82
CA ASN A 954 5.63 -34.34 -7.37
C ASN A 954 6.73 -33.50 -6.71
N VAL A 955 7.04 -32.35 -7.31
CA VAL A 955 8.08 -31.41 -6.85
C VAL A 955 7.45 -30.08 -6.50
N GLU A 956 7.86 -29.53 -5.36
CA GLU A 956 7.49 -28.19 -4.93
C GLU A 956 8.67 -27.25 -5.10
N ALA A 957 8.43 -26.13 -5.77
CA ALA A 957 9.32 -24.99 -5.85
C ALA A 957 8.69 -23.79 -5.13
N ARG A 958 9.47 -23.09 -4.31
CA ARG A 958 9.00 -21.93 -3.56
C ARG A 958 10.05 -20.84 -3.54
N SER A 959 9.65 -19.59 -3.75
CA SER A 959 10.58 -18.45 -3.61
C SER A 959 11.79 -18.55 -4.56
N THR A 960 11.58 -19.01 -5.80
CA THR A 960 12.65 -19.08 -6.81
C THR A 960 12.91 -17.73 -7.47
N GLY A 961 14.17 -17.50 -7.85
CA GLY A 961 14.67 -16.25 -8.42
C GLY A 961 14.70 -16.16 -9.93
N ASP A 962 14.14 -17.17 -10.58
CA ASP A 962 13.69 -17.14 -11.97
C ASP A 962 12.61 -18.25 -12.11
N ASP A 963 12.36 -18.70 -13.33
CA ASP A 963 11.36 -19.69 -13.66
C ASP A 963 11.45 -20.93 -12.76
N SER A 964 10.43 -21.20 -11.95
CA SER A 964 10.49 -22.31 -10.98
C SER A 964 10.67 -23.67 -11.68
N PHE A 965 9.98 -23.84 -12.80
CA PHE A 965 10.13 -24.95 -13.72
C PHE A 965 10.22 -24.41 -15.15
N ALA A 966 11.26 -24.77 -15.88
CA ALA A 966 11.53 -24.27 -17.21
C ALA A 966 11.88 -25.39 -18.20
N LEU A 967 11.44 -25.22 -19.44
CA LEU A 967 11.87 -26.01 -20.58
C LEU A 967 12.26 -25.07 -21.71
N PHE A 968 13.52 -25.09 -22.14
CA PHE A 968 14.03 -24.20 -23.18
C PHE A 968 14.56 -24.97 -24.39
N ALA A 969 13.90 -24.87 -25.54
CA ALA A 969 14.33 -25.52 -26.78
C ALA A 969 15.47 -24.77 -27.49
N ALA A 970 16.49 -24.31 -26.74
CA ALA A 970 17.71 -23.77 -27.33
C ALA A 970 18.48 -24.87 -28.08
N THR A 971 19.37 -24.46 -28.99
CA THR A 971 20.18 -25.35 -29.83
C THR A 971 21.65 -24.94 -29.88
N ASP A 972 22.07 -24.05 -28.99
CA ASP A 972 23.40 -23.46 -28.96
C ASP A 972 24.52 -24.44 -28.55
N SER A 973 24.21 -25.45 -27.75
CA SER A 973 25.17 -26.53 -27.41
C SER A 973 24.82 -27.90 -28.02
N ASN A 974 23.61 -28.08 -28.55
CA ASN A 974 23.19 -29.29 -29.26
C ASN A 974 21.95 -29.01 -30.12
N ASP A 975 22.04 -29.22 -31.43
CA ASP A 975 20.96 -28.97 -32.38
C ASP A 975 20.03 -30.19 -32.53
N ALA A 976 19.27 -30.49 -31.48
CA ALA A 976 18.28 -31.56 -31.48
C ALA A 976 16.92 -31.08 -30.93
N ASP A 977 15.87 -31.85 -31.21
CA ASP A 977 14.51 -31.50 -30.82
C ASP A 977 14.26 -31.70 -29.32
N GLN A 978 13.53 -30.75 -28.72
CA GLN A 978 13.12 -30.78 -27.31
C GLN A 978 11.69 -31.34 -27.19
N THR A 979 11.57 -32.62 -26.83
CA THR A 979 10.31 -33.39 -26.94
C THR A 979 10.14 -34.51 -25.91
N GLY A 980 8.90 -34.92 -25.66
CA GLY A 980 8.54 -36.04 -24.80
C GLY A 980 8.72 -35.79 -23.30
N ASN A 981 8.98 -34.53 -22.89
CA ASN A 981 9.17 -34.21 -21.47
C ASN A 981 7.82 -34.10 -20.74
N VAL A 982 7.78 -34.57 -19.50
CA VAL A 982 6.59 -34.57 -18.64
C VAL A 982 6.88 -33.85 -17.33
N TYR A 983 6.11 -32.80 -17.06
CA TYR A 983 6.14 -32.01 -15.83
C TYR A 983 4.78 -32.17 -15.16
N GLU A 984 4.70 -32.93 -14.06
CA GLU A 984 3.41 -33.29 -13.48
C GLU A 984 3.33 -33.25 -11.95
N ASN A 985 2.17 -32.89 -11.40
CA ASN A 985 1.95 -32.76 -9.96
C ASN A 985 2.97 -31.78 -9.34
N LEU A 986 3.04 -30.56 -9.87
CA LEU A 986 4.03 -29.56 -9.47
C LEU A 986 3.39 -28.40 -8.73
N THR A 987 4.02 -27.94 -7.66
CA THR A 987 3.63 -26.70 -6.96
C THR A 987 4.72 -25.65 -7.16
N ALA A 988 4.36 -24.45 -7.62
CA ALA A 988 5.25 -23.29 -7.65
C ALA A 988 4.60 -22.12 -6.91
N THR A 989 5.24 -21.65 -5.83
CA THR A 989 4.68 -20.58 -5.00
C THR A 989 5.70 -19.49 -4.75
N LEU A 990 5.26 -18.23 -4.64
CA LEU A 990 6.10 -17.13 -4.17
C LEU A 990 7.33 -16.85 -5.05
N THR A 991 7.32 -17.28 -6.31
CA THR A 991 8.36 -17.00 -7.29
C THR A 991 8.59 -15.49 -7.37
N TRP A 992 9.78 -15.05 -6.94
CA TRP A 992 10.06 -13.64 -6.74
C TRP A 992 10.55 -12.96 -8.02
N ARG A 993 10.97 -13.74 -9.02
CA ARG A 993 11.31 -13.28 -10.36
C ARG A 993 10.93 -14.32 -11.41
N ALA A 994 10.43 -13.87 -12.56
CA ALA A 994 9.94 -14.71 -13.66
C ALA A 994 8.77 -15.63 -13.26
N ALA A 995 8.53 -16.74 -13.97
CA ALA A 995 7.28 -17.49 -13.91
C ALA A 995 7.29 -18.72 -12.98
N GLY A 996 6.11 -19.18 -12.58
CA GLY A 996 5.99 -20.50 -11.93
C GLY A 996 6.27 -21.65 -12.90
N LEU A 997 5.91 -21.49 -14.16
CA LEU A 997 6.23 -22.42 -15.25
C LEU A 997 6.55 -21.64 -16.52
N ALA A 998 7.67 -21.94 -17.16
CA ALA A 998 8.01 -21.37 -18.46
C ALA A 998 8.36 -22.42 -19.51
N VAL A 999 7.79 -22.26 -20.70
CA VAL A 999 7.99 -23.16 -21.82
C VAL A 999 8.37 -22.34 -23.04
N TYR A 1000 9.60 -22.55 -23.49
CA TYR A 1000 10.20 -21.86 -24.60
C TYR A 1000 10.40 -22.84 -25.75
N GLY A 1001 9.45 -22.90 -26.68
CA GLY A 1001 9.51 -23.77 -27.87
C GLY A 1001 9.41 -25.27 -27.58
N GLY A 1002 9.82 -26.09 -28.57
CA GLY A 1002 9.74 -27.55 -28.51
C GLY A 1002 8.39 -28.11 -28.95
N SER A 1003 8.21 -29.44 -28.84
CA SER A 1003 6.97 -30.12 -29.26
C SER A 1003 6.72 -31.40 -28.48
N ASP A 1004 5.47 -31.84 -28.39
CA ASP A 1004 5.05 -33.04 -27.64
C ASP A 1004 5.56 -33.09 -26.18
N ASN A 1005 5.53 -31.95 -25.50
CA ASN A 1005 5.80 -31.87 -24.07
C ASN A 1005 4.46 -31.74 -23.30
N VAL A 1006 4.40 -32.27 -22.08
CA VAL A 1006 3.20 -32.30 -21.24
C VAL A 1006 3.47 -31.65 -19.89
N PHE A 1007 2.60 -30.71 -19.53
CA PHE A 1007 2.61 -30.01 -18.25
C PHE A 1007 1.24 -30.20 -17.59
N ARG A 1008 1.15 -30.95 -16.48
CA ARG A 1008 -0.17 -31.29 -15.92
C ARG A 1008 -0.27 -31.36 -14.41
N ASN A 1009 -1.48 -31.15 -13.89
CA ASN A 1009 -1.77 -31.20 -12.44
C ASN A 1009 -0.89 -30.20 -11.66
N ILE A 1010 -0.85 -28.93 -12.09
CA ILE A 1010 0.06 -27.92 -11.54
C ILE A 1010 -0.71 -26.91 -10.67
N HIS A 1011 -0.11 -26.51 -9.56
CA HIS A 1011 -0.59 -25.40 -8.72
C HIS A 1011 0.46 -24.29 -8.70
N ILE A 1012 0.09 -23.10 -9.17
CA ILE A 1012 0.95 -21.91 -9.17
C ILE A 1012 0.26 -20.79 -8.39
N ALA A 1013 0.94 -20.22 -7.41
CA ALA A 1013 0.38 -19.14 -6.60
C ALA A 1013 1.39 -18.05 -6.21
N ASP A 1014 0.89 -16.82 -6.11
CA ASP A 1014 1.60 -15.67 -5.56
C ASP A 1014 2.89 -15.28 -6.31
N MET A 1015 2.78 -15.06 -7.62
CA MET A 1015 3.91 -14.55 -8.42
C MET A 1015 4.18 -13.09 -8.05
N LEU A 1016 5.45 -12.72 -7.87
CA LEU A 1016 5.80 -11.35 -7.46
C LEU A 1016 5.75 -10.37 -8.63
N VAL A 1017 6.40 -10.71 -9.74
CA VAL A 1017 6.68 -9.75 -10.83
C VAL A 1017 6.25 -10.22 -12.21
N TYR A 1018 5.90 -11.49 -12.37
CA TYR A 1018 5.69 -12.09 -13.69
C TYR A 1018 4.46 -13.00 -13.75
N SER A 1019 4.28 -13.65 -14.90
CA SER A 1019 3.17 -14.57 -15.12
C SER A 1019 3.28 -15.83 -14.28
N GLY A 1020 2.15 -16.52 -14.08
CA GLY A 1020 2.20 -17.87 -13.53
C GLY A 1020 2.73 -18.86 -14.56
N ILE A 1021 2.23 -18.77 -15.79
CA ILE A 1021 2.73 -19.55 -16.94
C ILE A 1021 3.21 -18.61 -18.04
N THR A 1022 4.43 -18.83 -18.51
CA THR A 1022 4.96 -18.26 -19.75
C THR A 1022 5.01 -19.33 -20.83
N ILE A 1023 4.37 -19.07 -21.97
CA ILE A 1023 4.49 -19.84 -23.20
C ILE A 1023 5.04 -18.89 -24.23
N SER A 1024 6.31 -19.04 -24.60
CA SER A 1024 7.01 -18.04 -25.41
C SER A 1024 7.82 -18.68 -26.53
N SER A 1025 7.85 -18.03 -27.69
CA SER A 1025 8.75 -18.39 -28.80
C SER A 1025 9.90 -17.39 -28.95
N LEU A 1026 10.24 -16.67 -27.87
CA LEU A 1026 11.40 -15.79 -27.80
C LEU A 1026 12.67 -16.61 -27.58
N ASP A 1027 13.69 -16.30 -28.37
CA ASP A 1027 14.97 -17.03 -28.38
C ASP A 1027 16.05 -16.43 -27.49
N PHE A 1028 15.79 -15.28 -26.87
CA PHE A 1028 16.69 -14.58 -25.95
C PHE A 1028 18.10 -14.32 -26.53
N GLY A 1029 18.21 -14.26 -27.86
CA GLY A 1029 19.50 -14.12 -28.55
C GLY A 1029 20.28 -15.42 -28.77
N TYR A 1030 19.72 -16.58 -28.38
CA TYR A 1030 20.29 -17.90 -28.61
C TYR A 1030 19.67 -18.59 -29.84
N PRO A 1031 20.41 -19.44 -30.57
CA PRO A 1031 19.80 -20.41 -31.47
C PRO A 1031 18.74 -21.25 -30.75
N MET A 1032 17.53 -21.35 -31.32
CA MET A 1032 16.38 -21.99 -30.67
C MET A 1032 15.41 -22.56 -31.72
N ARG A 1033 14.75 -23.68 -31.38
CA ARG A 1033 13.57 -24.21 -32.08
C ARG A 1033 12.29 -23.58 -31.52
N GLY A 1034 11.42 -23.07 -32.39
CA GLY A 1034 10.08 -22.63 -32.00
C GLY A 1034 9.17 -23.81 -31.61
N PHE A 1035 7.86 -23.55 -31.53
CA PHE A 1035 6.90 -24.62 -31.28
C PHE A 1035 6.63 -25.46 -32.54
N GLY A 1036 6.62 -26.78 -32.38
CA GLY A 1036 6.31 -27.72 -33.45
C GLY A 1036 4.81 -27.91 -33.68
N THR A 1037 4.45 -28.67 -34.73
CA THR A 1037 3.05 -28.99 -35.05
C THR A 1037 2.48 -30.11 -34.17
N THR A 1038 3.33 -30.97 -33.59
CA THR A 1038 2.90 -31.91 -32.56
C THR A 1038 2.64 -31.15 -31.26
N PRO A 1039 1.41 -31.15 -30.71
CA PRO A 1039 1.07 -30.14 -29.73
C PRO A 1039 1.77 -30.29 -28.38
N THR A 1040 2.17 -29.15 -27.81
CA THR A 1040 2.54 -29.02 -26.40
C THR A 1040 1.27 -28.83 -25.56
N ARG A 1041 1.15 -29.59 -24.48
CA ARG A 1041 -0.10 -29.73 -23.70
C ARG A 1041 0.07 -29.21 -22.28
N PHE A 1042 -0.86 -28.37 -21.86
CA PHE A 1042 -1.01 -27.84 -20.50
C PHE A 1042 -2.37 -28.29 -19.97
N GLU A 1043 -2.40 -29.08 -18.90
CA GLU A 1043 -3.60 -29.82 -18.50
C GLU A 1043 -3.83 -29.73 -16.98
N ASN A 1044 -5.05 -29.39 -16.55
CA ASN A 1044 -5.42 -29.43 -15.14
C ASN A 1044 -4.52 -28.53 -14.25
N ILE A 1045 -4.54 -27.22 -14.48
CA ILE A 1045 -3.66 -26.25 -13.80
C ILE A 1045 -4.46 -25.20 -13.02
N SER A 1046 -4.03 -24.87 -11.81
CA SER A 1046 -4.55 -23.75 -11.02
C SER A 1046 -3.53 -22.62 -10.91
N LEU A 1047 -3.98 -21.40 -11.13
CA LEU A 1047 -3.21 -20.16 -11.07
C LEU A 1047 -3.92 -19.21 -10.10
N VAL A 1048 -3.30 -18.90 -8.97
CA VAL A 1048 -3.92 -18.08 -7.92
C VAL A 1048 -3.05 -16.87 -7.63
N ARG A 1049 -3.57 -15.65 -7.77
CA ARG A 1049 -2.79 -14.41 -7.53
C ARG A 1049 -1.48 -14.37 -8.33
N ALA A 1050 -1.54 -14.89 -9.55
CA ALA A 1050 -0.44 -14.87 -10.51
C ALA A 1050 -0.50 -13.62 -11.40
N GLY A 1051 0.63 -13.26 -12.00
CA GLY A 1051 0.81 -11.98 -12.69
C GLY A 1051 1.55 -10.97 -11.81
N GLY A 1052 2.14 -9.98 -12.46
CA GLY A 1052 2.96 -8.94 -11.82
C GLY A 1052 3.41 -7.92 -12.86
N HIS A 1053 4.37 -7.06 -12.54
CA HIS A 1053 4.92 -6.11 -13.50
C HIS A 1053 6.44 -6.28 -13.62
N PHE A 1054 6.96 -6.12 -14.82
CA PHE A 1054 8.37 -6.30 -15.18
C PHE A 1054 8.70 -5.39 -16.37
N TRP A 1055 9.98 -5.16 -16.66
CA TRP A 1055 10.43 -4.30 -17.79
C TRP A 1055 9.75 -2.92 -17.83
N GLY A 1056 9.79 -2.20 -16.70
CA GLY A 1056 9.22 -0.86 -16.58
C GLY A 1056 7.69 -0.90 -16.53
N ASN A 1057 7.03 -0.45 -17.60
CA ASN A 1057 5.57 -0.25 -17.63
C ASN A 1057 4.78 -1.47 -18.14
N GLN A 1058 5.41 -2.64 -18.29
CA GLN A 1058 4.71 -3.85 -18.74
C GLN A 1058 4.09 -4.60 -17.56
N THR A 1059 2.87 -5.09 -17.78
CA THR A 1059 2.13 -5.94 -16.85
C THR A 1059 2.00 -7.34 -17.42
N PHE A 1060 2.10 -8.34 -16.55
CA PHE A 1060 2.04 -9.75 -16.91
C PHE A 1060 0.77 -10.41 -16.37
N PRO A 1061 0.11 -11.25 -17.17
CA PRO A 1061 -1.10 -11.99 -16.83
C PRO A 1061 -0.81 -13.23 -15.96
N ALA A 1062 -1.83 -13.99 -15.57
CA ALA A 1062 -1.61 -15.35 -15.07
C ALA A 1062 -1.03 -16.29 -16.14
N ILE A 1063 -1.47 -16.21 -17.41
CA ILE A 1063 -0.88 -16.95 -18.55
C ILE A 1063 -0.50 -15.98 -19.65
N TRP A 1064 0.80 -15.95 -19.99
CA TRP A 1064 1.33 -15.15 -21.09
C TRP A 1064 1.65 -16.03 -22.29
N LEU A 1065 0.98 -15.79 -23.41
CA LEU A 1065 1.26 -16.40 -24.70
C LEU A 1065 1.97 -15.38 -25.58
N PHE A 1066 3.29 -15.51 -25.68
CA PHE A 1066 4.14 -14.58 -26.41
C PHE A 1066 4.71 -15.21 -27.68
N SER A 1067 4.15 -14.85 -28.83
CA SER A 1067 4.74 -15.19 -30.12
C SER A 1067 5.80 -14.16 -30.49
N ALA A 1068 7.06 -14.61 -30.56
CA ALA A 1068 8.20 -13.73 -30.75
C ALA A 1068 9.08 -14.14 -31.93
N SER A 1069 10.36 -14.42 -31.69
CA SER A 1069 11.36 -14.59 -32.75
C SER A 1069 11.27 -15.92 -33.49
N LYS A 1070 10.58 -16.93 -32.92
CA LYS A 1070 10.31 -18.22 -33.57
C LYS A 1070 8.81 -18.47 -33.76
N VAL A 1071 8.49 -19.47 -34.58
CA VAL A 1071 7.11 -19.92 -34.86
C VAL A 1071 6.38 -20.28 -33.57
N PHE A 1072 5.11 -19.89 -33.49
CA PHE A 1072 4.20 -20.14 -32.37
C PHE A 1072 2.94 -20.87 -32.86
N GLN A 1073 2.85 -22.17 -32.59
CA GLN A 1073 1.77 -23.05 -33.03
C GLN A 1073 1.65 -24.28 -32.12
N GLY A 1074 0.62 -25.11 -32.29
CA GLY A 1074 0.53 -26.40 -31.61
C GLY A 1074 0.36 -26.29 -30.09
N ILE A 1075 -0.38 -25.30 -29.60
CA ILE A 1075 -0.60 -25.11 -28.15
C ILE A 1075 -1.97 -25.64 -27.75
N ARG A 1076 -2.02 -26.51 -26.74
CA ARG A 1076 -3.26 -27.03 -26.14
C ARG A 1076 -3.26 -26.73 -24.65
N ILE A 1077 -4.23 -25.97 -24.19
CA ILE A 1077 -4.43 -25.65 -22.79
C ILE A 1077 -5.79 -26.19 -22.39
N SER A 1078 -5.87 -27.00 -21.35
CA SER A 1078 -7.13 -27.60 -20.91
C SER A 1078 -7.28 -27.65 -19.40
N ASN A 1079 -8.52 -27.48 -18.92
CA ASN A 1079 -8.87 -27.60 -17.49
C ASN A 1079 -8.04 -26.64 -16.63
N VAL A 1080 -8.07 -25.34 -16.94
CA VAL A 1080 -7.28 -24.34 -16.22
C VAL A 1080 -8.16 -23.40 -15.43
N ASP A 1081 -7.84 -23.20 -14.15
CA ASP A 1081 -8.50 -22.22 -13.29
C ASP A 1081 -7.57 -21.07 -12.95
N ILE A 1082 -7.96 -19.85 -13.32
CA ILE A 1082 -7.30 -18.61 -12.95
C ILE A 1082 -8.16 -17.88 -11.90
N VAL A 1083 -7.58 -17.60 -10.75
CA VAL A 1083 -8.26 -16.99 -9.59
C VAL A 1083 -7.48 -15.78 -9.12
N ASP A 1084 -8.15 -14.63 -9.08
CA ASP A 1084 -7.65 -13.36 -8.55
C ASP A 1084 -6.28 -12.94 -9.15
N PRO A 1085 -6.10 -12.98 -10.49
CA PRO A 1085 -4.82 -12.60 -11.10
C PRO A 1085 -4.50 -11.14 -10.81
N THR A 1086 -3.21 -10.81 -10.67
CA THR A 1086 -2.74 -9.46 -10.29
C THR A 1086 -3.23 -8.38 -11.24
N TYR A 1087 -3.16 -8.62 -12.56
CA TYR A 1087 -3.61 -7.67 -13.58
C TYR A 1087 -4.59 -8.27 -14.58
N SER A 1088 -4.24 -9.43 -15.18
CA SER A 1088 -5.08 -10.05 -16.20
C SER A 1088 -4.98 -11.58 -16.18
N GLY A 1089 -6.00 -12.27 -16.70
CA GLY A 1089 -6.03 -13.74 -16.74
C GLY A 1089 -5.12 -14.32 -17.80
N ILE A 1090 -5.44 -14.09 -19.07
CA ILE A 1090 -4.68 -14.59 -20.23
C ILE A 1090 -4.31 -13.42 -21.13
N MET A 1091 -3.03 -13.26 -21.47
CA MET A 1091 -2.55 -12.26 -22.43
C MET A 1091 -1.96 -12.91 -23.67
N PHE A 1092 -2.40 -12.46 -24.83
CA PHE A 1092 -1.79 -12.76 -26.13
C PHE A 1092 -0.95 -11.56 -26.55
N GLN A 1093 0.30 -11.81 -26.96
CA GLN A 1093 1.24 -10.78 -27.39
C GLN A 1093 2.06 -11.28 -28.58
N THR A 1094 2.39 -10.37 -29.50
CA THR A 1094 3.23 -10.65 -30.66
C THR A 1094 4.39 -9.67 -30.72
N GLN A 1095 5.61 -10.16 -30.95
CA GLN A 1095 6.78 -9.32 -31.16
C GLN A 1095 6.71 -8.60 -32.51
N TYR A 1096 7.15 -7.35 -32.52
CA TYR A 1096 7.34 -6.55 -33.72
C TYR A 1096 8.81 -6.18 -33.91
N LEU A 1097 9.28 -6.22 -35.15
CA LEU A 1097 10.59 -5.72 -35.58
C LEU A 1097 10.40 -4.78 -36.77
N GLY A 1098 10.87 -3.53 -36.64
CA GLY A 1098 10.69 -2.51 -37.68
C GLY A 1098 9.22 -2.24 -38.03
N GLY A 1099 8.32 -2.28 -37.03
CA GLY A 1099 6.88 -2.05 -37.21
C GLY A 1099 6.12 -3.21 -37.86
N ARG A 1100 6.74 -4.38 -38.04
CA ARG A 1100 6.09 -5.58 -38.61
C ARG A 1100 6.03 -6.70 -37.58
N PRO A 1101 4.89 -7.43 -37.47
CA PRO A 1101 4.82 -8.60 -36.61
C PRO A 1101 5.78 -9.68 -37.12
N VAL A 1102 6.47 -10.36 -36.21
CA VAL A 1102 7.48 -11.38 -36.56
C VAL A 1102 6.81 -12.72 -36.86
N ASN A 1103 6.08 -13.29 -35.90
CA ASN A 1103 5.35 -14.54 -36.05
C ASN A 1103 3.92 -14.39 -35.48
N PRO A 1104 2.87 -14.82 -36.20
CA PRO A 1104 1.51 -14.86 -35.65
C PRO A 1104 1.33 -16.06 -34.69
N ILE A 1105 0.42 -15.91 -33.73
CA ILE A 1105 -0.09 -17.03 -32.92
C ILE A 1105 -1.07 -17.84 -33.77
N THR A 1106 -0.75 -19.12 -33.97
CA THR A 1106 -1.60 -20.03 -34.75
C THR A 1106 -1.86 -21.32 -33.99
N ASP A 1107 -2.83 -22.12 -34.44
CA ASP A 1107 -3.13 -23.45 -33.89
C ASP A 1107 -3.09 -23.52 -32.34
N THR A 1108 -3.79 -22.59 -31.69
CA THR A 1108 -3.84 -22.46 -30.23
C THR A 1108 -5.27 -22.68 -29.76
N VAL A 1109 -5.47 -23.74 -28.97
CA VAL A 1109 -6.78 -24.16 -28.47
C VAL A 1109 -6.77 -24.25 -26.95
N LEU A 1110 -7.74 -23.59 -26.34
CA LEU A 1110 -7.99 -23.58 -24.91
C LEU A 1110 -9.34 -24.24 -24.64
N THR A 1111 -9.42 -25.17 -23.69
CA THR A 1111 -10.64 -25.95 -23.39
C THR A 1111 -10.90 -25.98 -21.90
N ASP A 1112 -12.12 -25.72 -21.45
CA ASP A 1112 -12.50 -25.71 -20.02
C ASP A 1112 -11.56 -24.81 -19.19
N VAL A 1113 -11.47 -23.54 -19.59
CA VAL A 1113 -10.73 -22.52 -18.86
C VAL A 1113 -11.69 -21.66 -18.05
N SER A 1114 -11.40 -21.45 -16.78
CA SER A 1114 -12.10 -20.50 -15.92
C SER A 1114 -11.21 -19.32 -15.53
N ILE A 1115 -11.76 -18.10 -15.57
CA ILE A 1115 -11.05 -16.88 -15.15
C ILE A 1115 -11.94 -16.10 -14.20
N THR A 1116 -11.48 -15.95 -12.97
CA THR A 1116 -12.28 -15.33 -11.90
C THR A 1116 -11.50 -14.25 -11.18
N GLY A 1117 -12.12 -13.10 -10.96
CA GLY A 1117 -11.57 -12.05 -10.11
C GLY A 1117 -10.45 -11.21 -10.73
N ALA A 1118 -10.35 -11.08 -12.06
CA ALA A 1118 -9.44 -10.11 -12.68
C ALA A 1118 -9.96 -8.68 -12.44
N ARG A 1119 -9.48 -8.03 -11.39
CA ARG A 1119 -9.95 -6.71 -10.94
C ARG A 1119 -9.02 -5.59 -11.39
N LYS A 1120 -9.55 -4.37 -11.35
CA LYS A 1120 -8.72 -3.15 -11.40
C LYS A 1120 -7.73 -3.17 -10.23
N SER A 1121 -6.44 -2.95 -10.52
CA SER A 1121 -5.36 -3.08 -9.54
C SER A 1121 -5.32 -1.90 -8.56
N GLY A 1122 -5.81 -0.72 -8.95
CA GLY A 1122 -5.78 0.49 -8.13
C GLY A 1122 -4.37 1.08 -7.93
N ASP A 1123 -3.37 0.55 -8.62
CA ASP A 1123 -1.97 1.00 -8.60
C ASP A 1123 -1.59 1.74 -9.89
N ALA A 1124 -0.29 2.02 -10.07
CA ALA A 1124 0.23 2.72 -11.25
C ALA A 1124 -0.05 1.99 -12.58
N PHE A 1125 -0.43 0.72 -12.54
CA PHE A 1125 -0.71 -0.11 -13.71
C PHE A 1125 -2.20 -0.36 -13.93
N ASP A 1126 -3.08 0.37 -13.21
CA ASP A 1126 -4.54 0.18 -13.25
C ASP A 1126 -5.11 0.22 -14.68
N ALA A 1127 -4.56 1.07 -15.54
CA ALA A 1127 -4.96 1.17 -16.94
C ALA A 1127 -4.75 -0.13 -17.75
N LYS A 1128 -3.79 -0.97 -17.34
CA LYS A 1128 -3.45 -2.27 -17.95
C LYS A 1128 -3.96 -3.47 -17.14
N SER A 1129 -4.94 -3.25 -16.27
CA SER A 1129 -5.49 -4.26 -15.36
C SER A 1129 -7.00 -4.49 -15.53
N GLY A 1130 -7.47 -5.60 -14.96
CA GLY A 1130 -8.88 -5.96 -14.87
C GLY A 1130 -9.39 -6.85 -16.02
N PHE A 1131 -8.50 -7.40 -16.84
CA PHE A 1131 -8.88 -8.11 -18.06
C PHE A 1131 -8.88 -9.63 -17.84
N GLY A 1132 -9.98 -10.32 -18.12
CA GLY A 1132 -10.02 -11.78 -18.15
C GLY A 1132 -9.08 -12.31 -19.24
N ILE A 1133 -9.38 -11.98 -20.50
CA ILE A 1133 -8.54 -12.22 -21.67
C ILE A 1133 -8.12 -10.88 -22.28
N TRP A 1134 -6.85 -10.74 -22.64
CA TRP A 1134 -6.30 -9.54 -23.25
C TRP A 1134 -5.51 -9.87 -24.51
N ALA A 1135 -6.00 -9.43 -25.67
CA ALA A 1135 -5.18 -9.33 -26.88
C ALA A 1135 -4.43 -8.00 -26.82
N ASN A 1136 -3.17 -8.03 -26.38
CA ASN A 1136 -2.41 -6.83 -26.03
C ASN A 1136 -2.20 -5.95 -27.27
N GLU A 1137 -2.80 -4.76 -27.26
CA GLU A 1137 -2.77 -3.83 -28.37
C GLU A 1137 -1.44 -3.09 -28.53
N LEU A 1138 -0.71 -2.89 -27.42
CA LEU A 1138 0.56 -2.18 -27.39
C LEU A 1138 1.29 -2.44 -26.05
N PRO A 1139 2.17 -3.45 -26.00
CA PRO A 1139 2.92 -3.76 -24.79
C PRO A 1139 3.80 -2.59 -24.33
N GLU A 1140 4.55 -2.01 -25.28
CA GLU A 1140 5.50 -0.91 -25.11
C GLU A 1140 5.73 -0.15 -26.43
N GLU A 1141 6.46 0.96 -26.37
CA GLU A 1141 6.79 1.76 -27.56
C GLU A 1141 7.55 0.94 -28.61
N GLY A 1142 7.18 1.09 -29.89
CA GLY A 1142 7.80 0.35 -30.99
C GLY A 1142 7.29 -1.08 -31.18
N GLN A 1143 6.44 -1.59 -30.27
CA GLN A 1143 5.69 -2.83 -30.46
C GLN A 1143 4.32 -2.58 -31.12
N GLY A 1144 3.55 -3.63 -31.35
CA GLY A 1144 2.24 -3.56 -31.98
C GLY A 1144 1.24 -4.55 -31.39
N PRO A 1145 0.01 -4.60 -31.95
CA PRO A 1145 -1.05 -5.44 -31.43
C PRO A 1145 -0.78 -6.93 -31.62
N ALA A 1146 -1.38 -7.78 -30.78
CA ALA A 1146 -1.35 -9.23 -30.98
C ALA A 1146 -1.80 -9.61 -32.40
N VAL A 1147 -1.17 -10.62 -33.01
CA VAL A 1147 -1.48 -11.11 -34.36
C VAL A 1147 -1.72 -12.62 -34.34
N GLY A 1148 -2.81 -13.05 -34.97
CA GLY A 1148 -3.14 -14.48 -35.11
C GLY A 1148 -4.52 -14.84 -34.59
N SER A 1149 -4.66 -16.03 -34.00
CA SER A 1149 -5.94 -16.50 -33.47
C SER A 1149 -5.81 -17.51 -32.35
N ALA A 1150 -6.82 -17.57 -31.50
CA ALA A 1150 -7.01 -18.62 -30.50
C ALA A 1150 -8.47 -19.05 -30.43
N THR A 1151 -8.70 -20.33 -30.15
CA THR A 1151 -10.05 -20.90 -29.96
C THR A 1151 -10.23 -21.32 -28.51
N PHE A 1152 -11.34 -20.93 -27.90
CA PHE A 1152 -11.76 -21.32 -26.56
C PHE A 1152 -13.00 -22.21 -26.67
N ASN A 1153 -13.00 -23.36 -26.00
CA ASN A 1153 -14.15 -24.24 -25.85
C ASN A 1153 -14.51 -24.31 -24.36
N GLY A 1154 -15.74 -23.95 -23.97
CA GLY A 1154 -16.14 -24.05 -22.55
C GLY A 1154 -15.48 -23.03 -21.61
N LEU A 1155 -15.23 -21.80 -22.10
CA LEU A 1155 -14.69 -20.69 -21.31
C LEU A 1155 -15.71 -20.20 -20.27
N ARG A 1156 -15.27 -20.03 -19.02
CA ARG A 1156 -16.10 -19.57 -17.89
C ARG A 1156 -15.46 -18.34 -17.25
N MET A 1157 -16.23 -17.27 -17.07
CA MET A 1157 -15.71 -16.03 -16.51
C MET A 1157 -16.64 -15.47 -15.45
N SER A 1158 -16.09 -14.95 -14.35
CA SER A 1158 -16.90 -14.33 -13.29
C SER A 1158 -16.11 -13.32 -12.46
N GLY A 1159 -16.71 -12.17 -12.17
CA GLY A 1159 -16.11 -11.18 -11.27
C GLY A 1159 -14.86 -10.49 -11.83
N ASN A 1160 -14.67 -10.50 -13.16
CA ASN A 1160 -13.65 -9.71 -13.83
C ASN A 1160 -14.18 -8.29 -14.08
N HIS A 1161 -13.30 -7.30 -14.16
CA HIS A 1161 -13.67 -5.93 -14.54
C HIS A 1161 -14.04 -5.85 -16.02
N THR A 1162 -13.31 -6.57 -16.88
CA THR A 1162 -13.62 -6.74 -18.30
C THR A 1162 -13.26 -8.17 -18.69
N ASP A 1163 -14.23 -8.94 -19.18
CA ASP A 1163 -14.01 -10.35 -19.51
C ASP A 1163 -13.05 -10.53 -20.69
N VAL A 1164 -13.25 -9.79 -21.79
CA VAL A 1164 -12.37 -9.85 -22.97
C VAL A 1164 -12.03 -8.44 -23.45
N ARG A 1165 -10.74 -8.12 -23.50
CA ARG A 1165 -10.19 -6.92 -24.13
C ARG A 1165 -9.49 -7.31 -25.43
N ASN A 1166 -10.12 -7.02 -26.55
CA ASN A 1166 -9.54 -7.13 -27.88
C ASN A 1166 -9.96 -5.92 -28.72
N THR A 1167 -9.06 -4.95 -28.84
CA THR A 1167 -9.30 -3.69 -29.59
C THR A 1167 -8.67 -3.70 -30.98
N THR A 1168 -8.05 -4.81 -31.37
CA THR A 1168 -7.37 -4.97 -32.67
C THR A 1168 -8.16 -5.87 -33.61
N SER A 1169 -8.02 -5.64 -34.92
CA SER A 1169 -8.52 -6.54 -35.97
C SER A 1169 -7.51 -7.64 -36.36
N THR A 1170 -6.28 -7.58 -35.83
CA THR A 1170 -5.19 -8.52 -36.18
C THR A 1170 -5.22 -9.81 -35.38
N PHE A 1171 -6.04 -9.90 -34.32
CA PHE A 1171 -6.19 -11.08 -33.47
C PHE A 1171 -7.64 -11.55 -33.39
N THR A 1172 -7.89 -12.82 -33.70
CA THR A 1172 -9.23 -13.42 -33.62
C THR A 1172 -9.35 -14.32 -32.39
N ILE A 1173 -10.31 -14.03 -31.51
CA ILE A 1173 -10.70 -14.90 -30.40
C ILE A 1173 -12.01 -15.57 -30.77
N THR A 1174 -12.01 -16.89 -30.91
CA THR A 1174 -13.22 -17.70 -31.11
C THR A 1174 -13.61 -18.32 -29.78
N VAL A 1175 -14.86 -18.17 -29.34
CA VAL A 1175 -15.38 -18.78 -28.10
C VAL A 1175 -16.59 -19.65 -28.47
N ASN A 1176 -16.50 -20.95 -28.15
CA ASN A 1176 -17.51 -21.97 -28.41
C ASN A 1176 -18.22 -22.43 -27.14
#